data_AF-A0A956VT76-F1
#
_entry.id   AF-A0A956VT76-F1
#
_cell.length_a   1.000
_cell.length_b   1.000
_cell.length_c   1.000
_cell.angle_alpha   90.00
_cell.angle_beta   90.00
_cell.angle_gamma   90.00
#
_symmetry.space_group_name_H-M   'P 1'
#
loop_
_entity.id
_entity.type
_entity.pdbx_description
1 polymer ?
#
loop_
_entity_poly.entity_id
_entity_poly.type
_entity_poly.pdbx_seq_one_letter_code
_entity_poly.pdbx_strand_id
1 'polypeptide(L)'
;MDTGNPAQREPTLRSDALRVNLRRTSVGVQIPEAHRVLLDVVADWTSLQERTEEMLREIHHRFVGWPQALDDLHRRAMGDFARYDGHLRGAEGIAVFCELYAKVAVEAPPPVRADAARQWLYYLTRVAAESSDDTLSRNLEPVGAAVGRFGEVLGVTPDLLAEMSPYLRRFAATLQHRGVVGAPLDDALRLLAASLEDVYVAFGGGDDPAEWLAGLGRAGEPPEAFAAITHERLARLLAQVRGLDGTSDAEALLALPDTGDLARAHIDAARDLARAAEGAAGRLDELHWLLEMVGRPHLAGVHEVALRQLTRCWSALMAEGEPGARADVAREVFVLLRRAMSQFPLTVQGLIEQIGRDAMASGDGGLAEVVVGEILATDFQYPEFGGFTPEWDVRVNPGHLGSIRTYLRVIEADPVRARPLLAGLVVHLRLGGVFISDTDLFQKDISSLLGSDVSPVYLYAKELLRLFPAYHNEIGAEGVLRDVSTRLDELEGRRDHLFHFLRKQCHVECNSEMVPFTEEIIRFCAFGDPEPLRGYLPEALFAELQAEPGREPLRTVFDRLSERGVPVEELLSTTTDAVTSHLATLPGCDPTAVEEVDLLFRVRSEIADKYRLDGDDALQRLRAFRRIPRERVDRIEDDLQGGRYDDALDGLLGALESLREIIQRPGPVDAAEDIYRKRHIAVGIPSMYGSYHEERFEAMGLSLRLEAFATALAERAVEDSELLPLTDARMRRVARWLHLLMRALRVDGFRAQGLAHCASILDEAVESGVTDRQYLNVFWLASRNLESAIQARILAVYEQPARVIVGRMLDRGVVAGPAGASRDEAILAITEGLLRNVIAESFGLQRLDQLISRVLHAIDDQLRTAPQRRLTATPRRSPAPDIVRISDATETSAGVVALGNKGYMLRRMRGFGFHVPDGFVITTATVSDRLAGGPAPGPDTETAARVAA
;
A
#
# COMPACT_ATOMS: atom_id res chain seq x y z
N MET A 1 -49.03 11.53 -30.53
CA MET A 1 -49.77 10.35 -31.02
C MET A 1 -48.76 9.42 -31.66
N ASP A 2 -48.93 8.13 -31.38
CA ASP A 2 -48.18 6.95 -31.79
C ASP A 2 -46.76 6.69 -31.25
N THR A 3 -46.80 5.90 -30.18
CA THR A 3 -45.82 4.98 -29.62
C THR A 3 -45.60 3.77 -30.53
N GLY A 4 -44.36 3.56 -31.00
CA GLY A 4 -43.91 2.32 -31.65
C GLY A 4 -42.82 1.64 -30.83
N ASN A 5 -43.12 0.44 -30.33
CA ASN A 5 -42.38 -0.40 -29.39
C ASN A 5 -41.12 -1.06 -30.01
N PRO A 6 -39.91 -0.96 -29.42
CA PRO A 6 -38.75 -1.77 -29.80
C PRO A 6 -38.49 -2.90 -28.79
N ALA A 7 -39.49 -3.74 -28.53
CA ALA A 7 -39.32 -5.00 -27.81
C ALA A 7 -39.52 -6.16 -28.79
N GLN A 8 -38.48 -6.48 -29.58
CA GLN A 8 -38.29 -7.77 -30.26
C GLN A 8 -36.96 -7.74 -31.05
N ARG A 9 -35.85 -7.91 -30.34
CA ARG A 9 -34.63 -8.53 -30.89
C ARG A 9 -34.10 -9.46 -29.81
N GLU A 10 -34.39 -10.75 -29.96
CA GLU A 10 -33.76 -11.82 -29.19
C GLU A 10 -32.24 -11.76 -29.36
N PRO A 11 -31.44 -11.89 -28.28
CA PRO A 11 -30.00 -12.03 -28.41
C PRO A 11 -29.66 -13.52 -28.56
N THR A 12 -29.51 -13.98 -29.80
CA THR A 12 -28.79 -15.21 -30.11
C THR A 12 -27.27 -14.96 -30.04
N LEU A 13 -26.69 -15.05 -28.84
CA LEU A 13 -25.25 -15.19 -28.65
C LEU A 13 -24.98 -16.15 -27.48
N ARG A 14 -25.14 -17.46 -27.73
CA ARG A 14 -24.62 -18.52 -26.86
C ARG A 14 -23.16 -18.78 -27.24
N SER A 15 -22.24 -18.28 -26.43
CA SER A 15 -20.79 -18.52 -26.55
C SER A 15 -20.47 -20.01 -26.38
N ASP A 16 -19.69 -20.58 -27.31
CA ASP A 16 -19.23 -21.98 -27.24
C ASP A 16 -18.30 -22.24 -26.04
N ALA A 17 -17.63 -21.20 -25.52
CA ALA A 17 -16.82 -21.29 -24.29
C ALA A 17 -17.69 -21.44 -23.02
N LEU A 18 -18.87 -20.78 -22.98
CA LEU A 18 -19.86 -20.99 -21.91
C LEU A 18 -20.43 -22.42 -21.98
N ARG A 19 -20.62 -22.94 -23.20
CA ARG A 19 -21.09 -24.31 -23.45
C ARG A 19 -20.06 -25.39 -23.06
N VAL A 20 -18.77 -25.08 -23.14
CA VAL A 20 -17.67 -25.97 -22.74
C VAL A 20 -17.39 -25.89 -21.25
N ASN A 21 -17.47 -24.70 -20.63
CA ASN A 21 -17.40 -24.57 -19.17
C ASN A 21 -18.60 -25.21 -18.48
N LEU A 22 -19.83 -24.97 -18.96
CA LEU A 22 -21.04 -25.66 -18.47
C LEU A 22 -21.01 -27.18 -18.68
N ARG A 23 -20.14 -27.71 -19.56
CA ARG A 23 -19.92 -29.16 -19.76
C ARG A 23 -18.79 -29.75 -18.91
N ARG A 24 -17.84 -28.92 -18.45
CA ARG A 24 -16.73 -29.34 -17.57
C ARG A 24 -17.05 -29.14 -16.09
N THR A 25 -17.91 -28.18 -15.73
CA THR A 25 -18.48 -28.02 -14.37
C THR A 25 -19.83 -28.69 -14.18
N SER A 26 -20.40 -29.35 -15.21
CA SER A 26 -21.58 -30.22 -15.04
C SER A 26 -21.20 -31.52 -14.33
N VAL A 27 -20.89 -31.44 -13.05
CA VAL A 27 -21.33 -32.50 -12.15
C VAL A 27 -22.85 -32.36 -12.13
N GLY A 28 -23.58 -33.42 -12.49
CA GLY A 28 -25.05 -33.36 -12.46
C GLY A 28 -25.50 -33.06 -11.04
N VAL A 29 -25.82 -31.80 -10.73
CA VAL A 29 -26.37 -31.42 -9.43
C VAL A 29 -27.79 -31.96 -9.40
N GLN A 30 -27.98 -33.07 -8.71
CA GLN A 30 -29.29 -33.61 -8.45
C GLN A 30 -29.90 -32.83 -7.30
N ILE A 31 -30.87 -31.97 -7.62
CA ILE A 31 -31.74 -31.36 -6.61
C ILE A 31 -32.51 -32.51 -5.96
N PRO A 32 -32.43 -32.70 -4.62
CA PRO A 32 -33.19 -33.73 -3.92
C PRO A 32 -34.69 -33.60 -4.22
N GLU A 33 -35.38 -34.73 -4.42
CA GLU A 33 -36.80 -34.74 -4.78
C GLU A 33 -37.66 -33.97 -3.76
N ALA A 34 -37.30 -34.06 -2.47
CA ALA A 34 -37.95 -33.32 -1.39
C ALA A 34 -37.88 -31.79 -1.58
N HIS A 35 -36.84 -31.25 -2.22
CA HIS A 35 -36.66 -29.81 -2.42
C HIS A 35 -37.38 -29.27 -3.66
N ARG A 36 -37.85 -30.15 -4.56
CA ARG A 36 -38.54 -29.74 -5.79
C ARG A 36 -39.88 -29.06 -5.54
N VAL A 37 -40.45 -29.25 -4.35
CA VAL A 37 -41.65 -28.51 -3.92
C VAL A 37 -41.47 -26.99 -4.04
N LEU A 38 -40.24 -26.47 -3.86
CA LEU A 38 -39.98 -25.04 -4.04
C LEU A 38 -40.14 -24.57 -5.49
N LEU A 39 -39.91 -25.46 -6.46
CA LEU A 39 -40.09 -25.22 -7.89
C LEU A 39 -41.55 -25.41 -8.30
N ASP A 40 -42.23 -26.39 -7.70
CA ASP A 40 -43.66 -26.66 -7.96
C ASP A 40 -44.53 -25.47 -7.54
N VAL A 41 -44.24 -24.87 -6.39
CA VAL A 41 -44.97 -23.70 -5.86
C VAL A 41 -44.86 -22.48 -6.76
N VAL A 42 -43.75 -22.32 -7.49
CA VAL A 42 -43.50 -21.16 -8.36
C VAL A 42 -43.59 -21.48 -9.84
N ALA A 43 -44.17 -22.63 -10.21
CA ALA A 43 -44.21 -23.13 -11.59
C ALA A 43 -44.90 -22.17 -12.57
N ASP A 44 -45.85 -21.37 -12.10
CA ASP A 44 -46.58 -20.38 -12.91
C ASP A 44 -45.74 -19.11 -13.21
N TRP A 45 -44.55 -18.97 -12.61
CA TRP A 45 -43.67 -17.80 -12.78
C TRP A 45 -42.30 -18.21 -13.30
N THR A 46 -42.15 -18.28 -14.63
CA THR A 46 -40.94 -18.78 -15.30
C THR A 46 -39.64 -18.14 -14.79
N SER A 47 -39.58 -16.81 -14.65
CA SER A 47 -38.38 -16.12 -14.18
C SER A 47 -38.06 -16.39 -12.70
N LEU A 48 -39.07 -16.70 -11.89
CA LEU A 48 -38.89 -17.02 -10.48
C LEU A 48 -38.48 -18.49 -10.33
N GLN A 49 -39.09 -19.38 -11.10
CA GLN A 49 -38.75 -20.79 -11.17
C GLN A 49 -37.30 -21.01 -11.60
N GLU A 50 -36.84 -20.31 -12.64
CA GLU A 50 -35.43 -20.36 -13.10
C GLU A 50 -34.47 -19.96 -11.98
N ARG A 51 -34.75 -18.85 -11.28
CA ARG A 51 -33.90 -18.37 -10.16
C ARG A 51 -33.93 -19.29 -8.95
N THR A 52 -35.07 -19.88 -8.62
CA THR A 52 -35.19 -20.86 -7.54
C THR A 52 -34.44 -22.14 -7.89
N GLU A 53 -34.44 -22.55 -9.16
CA GLU A 53 -33.66 -23.69 -9.64
C GLU A 53 -32.16 -23.41 -9.58
N GLU A 54 -31.72 -22.22 -9.98
CA GLU A 54 -30.33 -21.78 -9.86
C GLU A 54 -29.86 -21.78 -8.40
N MET A 55 -30.64 -21.19 -7.48
CA MET A 55 -30.36 -21.21 -6.04
C MET A 55 -30.22 -22.64 -5.50
N LEU A 56 -31.12 -23.55 -5.87
CA LEU A 56 -31.06 -24.95 -5.46
C LEU A 56 -29.83 -25.67 -6.03
N ARG A 57 -29.47 -25.39 -7.29
CA ARG A 57 -28.27 -25.96 -7.90
C ARG A 57 -27.00 -25.46 -7.22
N GLU A 58 -26.94 -24.19 -6.83
CA GLU A 58 -25.79 -23.62 -6.14
C GLU A 58 -25.60 -24.24 -4.74
N ILE A 59 -26.67 -24.31 -3.94
CA ILE A 59 -26.61 -24.87 -2.57
C ILE A 59 -26.24 -26.37 -2.55
N HIS A 60 -26.60 -27.12 -3.59
CA HIS A 60 -26.26 -28.54 -3.73
C HIS A 60 -25.00 -28.79 -4.57
N HIS A 61 -24.29 -27.73 -4.97
CA HIS A 61 -23.04 -27.86 -5.71
C HIS A 61 -21.93 -28.40 -4.81
N ARG A 62 -20.92 -29.07 -5.39
CA ARG A 62 -19.77 -29.60 -4.63
C ARG A 62 -18.88 -28.48 -4.06
N PHE A 63 -18.82 -27.36 -4.77
CA PHE A 63 -18.06 -26.17 -4.41
C PHE A 63 -19.05 -25.01 -4.31
N VAL A 64 -19.72 -24.88 -3.16
CA VAL A 64 -20.76 -23.87 -2.95
C VAL A 64 -20.11 -22.52 -2.66
N GLY A 65 -20.52 -21.48 -3.38
CA GLY A 65 -20.27 -20.09 -2.99
C GLY A 65 -21.16 -19.71 -1.79
N TRP A 66 -20.81 -20.18 -0.59
CA TRP A 66 -21.67 -20.09 0.60
C TRP A 66 -22.29 -18.71 0.89
N PRO A 67 -21.56 -17.58 0.79
CA PRO A 67 -22.15 -16.26 0.99
C PRO A 67 -23.24 -15.94 -0.04
N GLN A 68 -22.97 -16.17 -1.33
CA GLN A 68 -23.93 -15.93 -2.42
C GLN A 68 -25.13 -16.88 -2.33
N ALA A 69 -24.88 -18.15 -2.01
CA ALA A 69 -25.91 -19.17 -1.84
C ALA A 69 -26.86 -18.82 -0.69
N LEU A 70 -26.34 -18.32 0.44
CA LEU A 70 -27.13 -17.85 1.57
C LEU A 70 -27.93 -16.58 1.20
N ASP A 71 -27.31 -15.63 0.52
CA ASP A 71 -27.98 -14.41 0.06
C ASP A 71 -29.14 -14.73 -0.88
N ASP A 72 -28.93 -15.64 -1.84
CA ASP A 72 -29.96 -16.06 -2.77
C ASP A 72 -31.08 -16.84 -2.04
N LEU A 73 -30.73 -17.76 -1.13
CA LEU A 73 -31.67 -18.45 -0.26
C LEU A 73 -32.56 -17.47 0.50
N HIS A 74 -31.95 -16.50 1.18
CA HIS A 74 -32.68 -15.53 1.97
C HIS A 74 -33.53 -14.62 1.10
N ARG A 75 -33.02 -14.19 -0.05
CA ARG A 75 -33.76 -13.37 -1.00
C ARG A 75 -34.96 -14.11 -1.60
N ARG A 76 -34.91 -15.44 -1.78
CA ARG A 76 -36.06 -16.25 -2.23
C ARG A 76 -37.05 -16.47 -1.10
N ALA A 77 -36.58 -16.96 0.05
CA ALA A 77 -37.42 -17.23 1.22
C ALA A 77 -38.19 -15.97 1.67
N MET A 78 -37.52 -14.81 1.67
CA MET A 78 -38.13 -13.54 2.06
C MET A 78 -38.84 -12.86 0.89
N GLY A 79 -38.19 -12.70 -0.27
CA GLY A 79 -38.76 -11.93 -1.38
C GLY A 79 -40.08 -12.49 -1.91
N ASP A 80 -40.25 -13.81 -1.82
CA ASP A 80 -41.39 -14.53 -2.40
C ASP A 80 -42.28 -15.21 -1.35
N PHE A 81 -42.12 -14.86 -0.06
CA PHE A 81 -42.83 -15.49 1.06
C PHE A 81 -44.33 -15.64 0.85
N ALA A 82 -45.03 -14.56 0.44
CA ALA A 82 -46.49 -14.56 0.25
C ALA A 82 -46.97 -15.61 -0.78
N ARG A 83 -46.14 -15.94 -1.77
CA ARG A 83 -46.45 -16.98 -2.78
C ARG A 83 -46.36 -18.37 -2.18
N TYR A 84 -45.34 -18.60 -1.35
CA TYR A 84 -45.15 -19.86 -0.65
C TYR A 84 -46.22 -20.07 0.43
N ASP A 85 -46.52 -19.06 1.24
CA ASP A 85 -47.54 -19.17 2.29
C ASP A 85 -48.95 -19.42 1.72
N GLY A 86 -49.32 -18.72 0.64
CA GLY A 86 -50.63 -18.85 0.01
C GLY A 86 -50.85 -20.13 -0.81
N HIS A 87 -49.81 -20.93 -1.07
CA HIS A 87 -49.92 -22.15 -1.88
C HIS A 87 -50.40 -23.35 -1.05
N LEU A 88 -51.08 -24.32 -1.69
CA LEU A 88 -51.59 -25.53 -1.02
C LEU A 88 -50.47 -26.33 -0.33
N ARG A 89 -49.30 -26.42 -0.98
CA ARG A 89 -48.07 -27.07 -0.47
C ARG A 89 -47.13 -26.11 0.29
N GLY A 90 -47.66 -24.98 0.78
CA GLY A 90 -46.85 -23.94 1.42
C GLY A 90 -46.07 -24.41 2.65
N ALA A 91 -46.68 -25.27 3.48
CA ALA A 91 -46.01 -25.85 4.66
C ALA A 91 -44.81 -26.74 4.29
N GLU A 92 -44.91 -27.54 3.21
CA GLU A 92 -43.78 -28.31 2.69
C GLU A 92 -42.67 -27.37 2.19
N GLY A 93 -43.02 -26.29 1.49
CA GLY A 93 -42.05 -25.28 1.04
C GLY A 93 -41.33 -24.58 2.20
N ILE A 94 -42.05 -24.22 3.26
CA ILE A 94 -41.48 -23.63 4.48
C ILE A 94 -40.52 -24.62 5.16
N ALA A 95 -40.91 -25.91 5.25
CA ALA A 95 -40.04 -26.96 5.80
C ALA A 95 -38.73 -27.06 5.02
N VAL A 96 -38.78 -27.04 3.68
CA VAL A 96 -37.58 -27.08 2.84
C VAL A 96 -36.71 -25.84 3.03
N PHE A 97 -37.28 -24.64 3.10
CA PHE A 97 -36.48 -23.45 3.39
C PHE A 97 -35.74 -23.56 4.74
N CYS A 98 -36.42 -24.04 5.78
CA CYS A 98 -35.79 -24.30 7.09
C CYS A 98 -34.68 -25.35 7.01
N GLU A 99 -34.86 -26.42 6.22
CA GLU A 99 -33.83 -27.42 5.98
C GLU A 99 -32.61 -26.85 5.25
N LEU A 100 -32.81 -25.98 4.25
CA LEU A 100 -31.73 -25.32 3.53
C LEU A 100 -30.96 -24.36 4.46
N TYR A 101 -31.64 -23.58 5.31
CA TYR A 101 -30.95 -22.77 6.32
C TYR A 101 -30.15 -23.62 7.29
N ALA A 102 -30.73 -24.73 7.79
CA ALA A 102 -30.02 -25.66 8.67
C ALA A 102 -28.78 -26.26 7.99
N LYS A 103 -28.87 -26.58 6.69
CA LYS A 103 -27.72 -27.04 5.89
C LYS A 103 -26.60 -26.00 5.87
N VAL A 104 -26.91 -24.74 5.54
CA VAL A 104 -25.91 -23.66 5.52
C VAL A 104 -25.32 -23.44 6.92
N ALA A 105 -26.15 -23.44 7.97
CA ALA A 105 -25.71 -23.25 9.35
C ALA A 105 -24.77 -24.35 9.87
N VAL A 106 -24.75 -25.54 9.23
CA VAL A 106 -23.86 -26.66 9.58
C VAL A 106 -22.65 -26.75 8.65
N GLU A 107 -22.85 -26.62 7.34
CA GLU A 107 -21.82 -26.94 6.33
C GLU A 107 -20.96 -25.73 5.91
N ALA A 108 -21.43 -24.50 6.06
CA ALA A 108 -20.71 -23.31 5.61
C ALA A 108 -19.49 -22.95 6.51
N PRO A 109 -18.60 -22.03 6.12
CA PRO A 109 -17.56 -21.49 6.99
C PRO A 109 -18.15 -20.73 8.20
N PRO A 110 -17.44 -20.63 9.34
CA PRO A 110 -17.94 -20.03 10.59
C PRO A 110 -18.68 -18.68 10.46
N PRO A 111 -18.18 -17.66 9.73
CA PRO A 111 -18.90 -16.38 9.61
C PRO A 111 -20.26 -16.54 8.90
N VAL A 112 -20.34 -17.40 7.88
CA VAL A 112 -21.58 -17.65 7.14
C VAL A 112 -22.59 -18.45 7.97
N ARG A 113 -22.12 -19.30 8.90
CA ARG A 113 -23.02 -20.04 9.82
C ARG A 113 -23.80 -19.11 10.73
N ALA A 114 -23.13 -18.09 11.28
CA ALA A 114 -23.76 -17.09 12.13
C ALA A 114 -24.85 -16.32 11.37
N ASP A 115 -24.53 -15.90 10.14
CA ASP A 115 -25.46 -15.19 9.26
C ASP A 115 -26.67 -16.06 8.92
N ALA A 116 -26.44 -17.34 8.61
CA ALA A 116 -27.51 -18.30 8.31
C ALA A 116 -28.44 -18.51 9.51
N ALA A 117 -27.90 -18.66 10.73
CA ALA A 117 -28.71 -18.81 11.93
C ALA A 117 -29.61 -17.58 12.19
N ARG A 118 -29.06 -16.36 12.04
CA ARG A 118 -29.85 -15.10 12.17
C ARG A 118 -30.93 -15.00 11.12
N GLN A 119 -30.58 -15.26 9.86
CA GLN A 119 -31.53 -15.23 8.74
C GLN A 119 -32.63 -16.29 8.84
N TRP A 120 -32.31 -17.46 9.39
CA TRP A 120 -33.28 -18.52 9.66
C TRP A 120 -34.31 -18.09 10.71
N LEU A 121 -33.88 -17.55 11.85
CA LEU A 121 -34.81 -17.02 12.86
C LEU A 121 -35.62 -15.83 12.33
N TYR A 122 -35.03 -14.99 11.48
CA TYR A 122 -35.75 -13.90 10.82
C TYR A 122 -36.85 -14.44 9.90
N TYR A 123 -36.57 -15.49 9.13
CA TYR A 123 -37.54 -16.18 8.30
C TYR A 123 -38.67 -16.81 9.14
N LEU A 124 -38.34 -17.53 10.22
CA LEU A 124 -39.33 -18.11 11.12
C LEU A 124 -40.22 -17.04 11.79
N THR A 125 -39.63 -15.92 12.19
CA THR A 125 -40.37 -14.76 12.72
C THR A 125 -41.33 -14.21 11.69
N ARG A 126 -40.91 -14.11 10.42
CA ARG A 126 -41.79 -13.69 9.33
C ARG A 126 -42.93 -14.67 9.10
N VAL A 127 -42.65 -15.98 9.09
CA VAL A 127 -43.69 -17.01 8.96
C VAL A 127 -44.74 -16.82 10.07
N ALA A 128 -44.32 -16.63 11.32
CA ALA A 128 -45.24 -16.40 12.43
C ALA A 128 -46.03 -15.08 12.32
N ALA A 129 -45.38 -13.99 11.88
CA ALA A 129 -45.96 -12.65 11.84
C ALA A 129 -46.91 -12.42 10.65
N GLU A 130 -46.54 -12.90 9.46
CA GLU A 130 -47.21 -12.55 8.19
C GLU A 130 -48.18 -13.62 7.69
N SER A 131 -48.12 -14.87 8.21
CA SER A 131 -49.10 -15.91 7.85
C SER A 131 -50.49 -15.55 8.40
N SER A 132 -51.53 -15.76 7.60
CA SER A 132 -52.93 -15.73 8.07
C SER A 132 -53.19 -16.80 9.13
N ASP A 133 -54.28 -16.72 9.91
CA ASP A 133 -54.56 -17.70 10.97
C ASP A 133 -54.72 -19.14 10.42
N ASP A 134 -55.31 -19.28 9.22
CA ASP A 134 -55.47 -20.56 8.52
C ASP A 134 -54.14 -21.12 8.03
N THR A 135 -53.30 -20.29 7.39
CA THR A 135 -52.00 -20.73 6.89
C THR A 135 -51.00 -20.95 8.01
N LEU A 136 -51.04 -20.13 9.07
CA LEU A 136 -50.21 -20.28 10.26
C LEU A 136 -50.47 -21.63 10.93
N SER A 137 -51.74 -22.00 11.13
CA SER A 137 -52.12 -23.29 11.74
C SER A 137 -51.47 -24.49 11.01
N ARG A 138 -51.42 -24.44 9.68
CA ARG A 138 -50.75 -25.45 8.84
C ARG A 138 -49.22 -25.37 8.97
N ASN A 139 -48.67 -24.17 9.10
CA ASN A 139 -47.23 -23.93 9.15
C ASN A 139 -46.63 -24.16 10.55
N LEU A 140 -47.43 -24.31 11.61
CA LEU A 140 -46.93 -24.53 12.97
C LEU A 140 -46.14 -25.82 13.14
N GLU A 141 -46.50 -26.89 12.42
CA GLU A 141 -45.75 -28.16 12.42
C GLU A 141 -44.32 -27.99 11.89
N PRO A 142 -44.09 -27.47 10.66
CA PRO A 142 -42.73 -27.23 10.17
C PRO A 142 -41.99 -26.15 10.94
N VAL A 143 -42.67 -25.17 11.54
CA VAL A 143 -42.06 -24.19 12.45
C VAL A 143 -41.56 -24.88 13.72
N GLY A 144 -42.36 -25.72 14.37
CA GLY A 144 -41.94 -26.47 15.56
C GLY A 144 -40.74 -27.38 15.28
N ALA A 145 -40.78 -28.14 14.17
CA ALA A 145 -39.66 -28.96 13.74
C ALA A 145 -38.39 -28.14 13.47
N ALA A 146 -38.54 -26.96 12.86
CA ALA A 146 -37.43 -26.05 12.61
C ALA A 146 -36.82 -25.51 13.91
N VAL A 147 -37.62 -25.18 14.92
CA VAL A 147 -37.13 -24.71 16.23
C VAL A 147 -36.35 -25.82 16.95
N GLY A 148 -36.86 -27.05 16.94
CA GLY A 148 -36.13 -28.20 17.49
C GLY A 148 -34.77 -28.41 16.80
N ARG A 149 -34.76 -28.40 15.47
CA ARG A 149 -33.52 -28.53 14.67
C ARG A 149 -32.56 -27.35 14.88
N PHE A 150 -33.09 -26.14 15.07
CA PHE A 150 -32.31 -24.96 15.40
C PHE A 150 -31.57 -25.14 16.73
N GLY A 151 -32.25 -25.68 17.74
CA GLY A 151 -31.65 -26.04 19.02
C GLY A 151 -30.51 -27.07 18.91
N GLU A 152 -30.67 -28.09 18.06
CA GLU A 152 -29.61 -29.07 17.80
C GLU A 152 -28.37 -28.44 17.15
N VAL A 153 -28.56 -27.55 16.18
CA VAL A 153 -27.45 -26.84 15.50
C VAL A 153 -26.70 -25.93 16.48
N LEU A 154 -27.41 -25.24 17.36
CA LEU A 154 -26.81 -24.39 18.39
C LEU A 154 -26.11 -25.18 19.49
N GLY A 155 -26.63 -26.36 19.86
CA GLY A 155 -25.98 -27.25 20.83
C GLY A 155 -24.59 -27.76 20.40
N VAL A 156 -24.33 -27.80 19.08
CA VAL A 156 -23.02 -28.14 18.51
C VAL A 156 -22.09 -26.91 18.42
N THR A 157 -22.63 -25.70 18.56
CA THR A 157 -21.91 -24.44 18.38
C THR A 157 -22.27 -23.44 19.50
N PRO A 158 -21.79 -23.68 20.74
CA PRO A 158 -22.27 -22.96 21.94
C PRO A 158 -22.09 -21.44 21.85
N ASP A 159 -21.02 -20.97 21.20
CA ASP A 159 -20.71 -19.54 21.06
C ASP A 159 -21.80 -18.76 20.29
N LEU A 160 -22.60 -19.43 19.46
CA LEU A 160 -23.69 -18.81 18.69
C LEU A 160 -24.96 -18.62 19.50
N LEU A 161 -25.19 -19.41 20.55
CA LEU A 161 -26.46 -19.43 21.27
C LEU A 161 -26.74 -18.08 21.95
N ALA A 162 -25.73 -17.46 22.57
CA ALA A 162 -25.85 -16.14 23.18
C ALA A 162 -26.12 -15.03 22.15
N GLU A 163 -25.49 -15.08 20.98
CA GLU A 163 -25.69 -14.10 19.89
C GLU A 163 -27.12 -14.13 19.32
N MET A 164 -27.79 -15.29 19.38
CA MET A 164 -29.14 -15.46 18.86
C MET A 164 -30.24 -14.94 19.79
N SER A 165 -29.93 -14.56 21.04
CA SER A 165 -30.92 -14.15 22.04
C SER A 165 -31.92 -13.08 21.55
N PRO A 166 -31.54 -12.03 20.78
CA PRO A 166 -32.50 -11.02 20.34
C PRO A 166 -33.48 -11.53 19.28
N TYR A 167 -33.00 -12.44 18.42
CA TYR A 167 -33.79 -13.06 17.38
C TYR A 167 -34.75 -14.10 17.97
N LEU A 168 -34.28 -14.90 18.93
CA LEU A 168 -35.11 -15.85 19.69
C LEU A 168 -36.20 -15.13 20.48
N ARG A 169 -35.86 -14.04 21.17
CA ARG A 169 -36.83 -13.22 21.91
C ARG A 169 -37.91 -12.65 21.00
N ARG A 170 -37.51 -12.07 19.87
CA ARG A 170 -38.46 -11.54 18.88
C ARG A 170 -39.37 -12.62 18.30
N PHE A 171 -38.81 -13.79 18.00
CA PHE A 171 -39.56 -14.92 17.47
C PHE A 171 -40.59 -15.43 18.49
N ALA A 172 -40.16 -15.70 19.73
CA ALA A 172 -41.04 -16.16 20.82
C ALA A 172 -42.13 -15.14 21.15
N ALA A 173 -41.80 -13.84 21.21
CA ALA A 173 -42.79 -12.77 21.41
C ALA A 173 -43.83 -12.73 20.27
N THR A 174 -43.40 -12.98 19.03
CA THR A 174 -44.30 -13.01 17.87
C THR A 174 -45.29 -14.18 17.98
N LEU A 175 -44.80 -15.38 18.33
CA LEU A 175 -45.66 -16.55 18.56
C LEU A 175 -46.66 -16.32 19.70
N GLN A 176 -46.21 -15.74 20.81
CA GLN A 176 -47.07 -15.42 21.96
C GLN A 176 -48.15 -14.40 21.58
N HIS A 177 -47.79 -13.32 20.87
CA HIS A 177 -48.73 -12.29 20.41
C HIS A 177 -49.77 -12.86 19.42
N ARG A 178 -49.38 -13.83 18.60
CA ARG A 178 -50.29 -14.54 17.67
C ARG A 178 -51.16 -15.60 18.37
N GLY A 179 -51.01 -15.79 19.68
CA GLY A 179 -51.81 -16.74 20.47
C GLY A 179 -51.44 -18.21 20.22
N VAL A 180 -50.24 -18.49 19.73
CA VAL A 180 -49.76 -19.86 19.50
C VAL A 180 -49.53 -20.55 20.85
N VAL A 181 -49.96 -21.80 20.97
CA VAL A 181 -49.80 -22.62 22.18
C VAL A 181 -49.16 -23.97 21.85
N GLY A 182 -48.45 -24.54 22.83
CA GLY A 182 -47.80 -25.85 22.72
C GLY A 182 -46.37 -25.80 22.19
N ALA A 183 -45.90 -26.95 21.68
CA ALA A 183 -44.48 -27.22 21.42
C ALA A 183 -43.71 -26.09 20.70
N PRO A 184 -44.21 -25.44 19.62
CA PRO A 184 -43.45 -24.40 18.93
C PRO A 184 -43.10 -23.19 19.81
N LEU A 185 -44.02 -22.74 20.66
CA LEU A 185 -43.76 -21.65 21.61
C LEU A 185 -42.91 -22.14 22.77
N ASP A 186 -43.22 -23.33 23.31
CA ASP A 186 -42.50 -23.90 24.46
C ASP A 186 -41.02 -24.16 24.15
N ASP A 187 -40.73 -24.68 22.96
CA ASP A 187 -39.36 -24.93 22.48
C ASP A 187 -38.61 -23.60 22.25
N ALA A 188 -39.28 -22.58 21.69
CA ALA A 188 -38.69 -21.26 21.49
C ALA A 188 -38.36 -20.56 22.82
N LEU A 189 -39.25 -20.66 23.81
CA LEU A 189 -39.03 -20.11 25.16
C LEU A 189 -37.92 -20.87 25.89
N ARG A 190 -37.84 -22.20 25.76
CA ARG A 190 -36.74 -23.00 26.34
C ARG A 190 -35.38 -22.63 25.72
N LEU A 191 -35.32 -22.46 24.40
CA LEU A 191 -34.09 -21.99 23.73
C LEU A 191 -33.72 -20.56 24.12
N LEU A 192 -34.70 -19.68 24.28
CA LEU A 192 -34.47 -18.33 24.78
C LEU A 192 -33.92 -18.34 26.21
N ALA A 193 -34.47 -19.16 27.11
CA ALA A 193 -33.98 -19.27 28.48
C ALA A 193 -32.53 -19.75 28.52
N ALA A 194 -32.20 -20.82 27.77
CA ALA A 194 -30.83 -21.31 27.65
C ALA A 194 -29.89 -20.24 27.08
N SER A 195 -30.34 -19.51 26.06
CA SER A 195 -29.60 -18.40 25.47
C SER A 195 -29.35 -17.26 26.47
N LEU A 196 -30.35 -16.85 27.26
CA LEU A 196 -30.19 -15.80 28.27
C LEU A 196 -29.27 -16.20 29.42
N GLU A 197 -29.27 -17.48 29.83
CA GLU A 197 -28.29 -17.98 30.80
C GLU A 197 -26.86 -17.81 30.29
N ASP A 198 -26.60 -18.23 29.05
CA ASP A 198 -25.28 -18.07 28.41
C ASP A 198 -24.90 -16.60 28.26
N VAL A 199 -25.86 -15.72 27.91
CA VAL A 199 -25.64 -14.27 27.85
C VAL A 199 -25.17 -13.73 29.20
N TYR A 200 -25.86 -14.04 30.30
CA TYR A 200 -25.49 -13.49 31.61
C TYR A 200 -24.20 -14.07 32.17
N VAL A 201 -23.90 -15.33 31.85
CA VAL A 201 -22.59 -15.93 32.17
C VAL A 201 -21.48 -15.27 31.37
N ALA A 202 -21.68 -15.05 30.06
CA ALA A 202 -20.68 -14.44 29.18
C ALA A 202 -20.39 -12.97 29.55
N PHE A 203 -21.44 -12.18 29.84
CA PHE A 203 -21.31 -10.79 30.25
C PHE A 203 -20.81 -10.63 31.70
N GLY A 204 -21.07 -11.62 32.56
CA GLY A 204 -20.55 -11.65 33.94
C GLY A 204 -19.12 -12.18 34.04
N GLY A 205 -18.49 -12.52 32.92
CA GLY A 205 -17.09 -12.91 32.84
C GLY A 205 -16.17 -11.71 32.66
N GLY A 206 -15.02 -11.70 33.35
CA GLY A 206 -14.02 -10.63 33.28
C GLY A 206 -14.04 -9.69 34.48
N ASP A 207 -13.60 -8.45 34.28
CA ASP A 207 -13.57 -7.42 35.33
C ASP A 207 -14.95 -6.77 35.48
N ASP A 208 -15.43 -6.65 36.73
CA ASP A 208 -16.72 -6.03 37.05
C ASP A 208 -16.70 -4.55 36.67
N PRO A 209 -17.65 -4.07 35.83
CA PRO A 209 -17.77 -2.65 35.53
C PRO A 209 -17.76 -1.77 36.79
N ALA A 210 -18.40 -2.21 37.88
CA ALA A 210 -18.45 -1.43 39.12
C ALA A 210 -17.05 -1.26 39.77
N GLU A 211 -16.25 -2.31 39.78
CA GLU A 211 -14.87 -2.26 40.29
C GLU A 211 -13.97 -1.41 39.39
N TRP A 212 -14.16 -1.49 38.06
CA TRP A 212 -13.47 -0.64 37.09
C TRP A 212 -13.75 0.85 37.32
N LEU A 213 -15.02 1.24 37.52
CA LEU A 213 -15.40 2.63 37.77
C LEU A 213 -14.84 3.15 39.10
N ALA A 214 -14.84 2.30 40.14
CA ALA A 214 -14.23 2.63 41.42
C ALA A 214 -12.71 2.85 41.30
N GLY A 215 -12.04 2.10 40.42
CA GLY A 215 -10.62 2.24 40.10
C GLY A 215 -10.23 3.62 39.53
N LEU A 216 -11.16 4.30 38.85
CA LEU A 216 -10.97 5.68 38.35
C LEU A 216 -11.12 6.75 39.44
N GLY A 217 -11.32 6.37 40.69
CA GLY A 217 -11.52 7.31 41.81
C GLY A 217 -12.91 7.97 41.81
N ARG A 218 -13.84 7.46 41.01
CA ARG A 218 -15.25 7.90 40.96
C ARG A 218 -16.06 7.15 42.03
N ALA A 219 -15.84 7.50 43.29
CA ALA A 219 -16.62 6.92 44.40
C ALA A 219 -18.03 7.53 44.45
N GLY A 220 -19.06 6.74 44.14
CA GLY A 220 -20.46 7.18 44.13
C GLY A 220 -21.43 6.09 43.63
N GLU A 221 -22.72 6.41 43.57
CA GLU A 221 -23.72 5.55 42.94
C GLU A 221 -23.49 5.57 41.42
N PRO A 222 -23.29 4.40 40.77
CA PRO A 222 -23.01 4.35 39.33
C PRO A 222 -24.20 4.92 38.54
N PRO A 223 -23.96 5.61 37.40
CA PRO A 223 -25.04 6.05 36.53
C PRO A 223 -25.97 4.90 36.12
N GLU A 224 -27.23 5.20 35.81
CA GLU A 224 -28.28 4.19 35.60
C GLU A 224 -27.90 3.11 34.57
N ALA A 225 -27.38 3.52 33.40
CA ALA A 225 -26.93 2.57 32.36
C ALA A 225 -25.74 1.71 32.82
N PHE A 226 -24.88 2.26 33.68
CA PHE A 226 -23.72 1.58 34.24
C PHE A 226 -24.15 0.59 35.34
N ALA A 227 -25.15 0.93 36.16
CA ALA A 227 -25.74 0.05 37.16
C ALA A 227 -26.43 -1.18 36.53
N ALA A 228 -26.93 -1.05 35.30
CA ALA A 228 -27.61 -2.12 34.57
C ALA A 228 -26.69 -3.27 34.13
N ILE A 229 -25.38 -3.05 34.07
CA ILE A 229 -24.38 -3.98 33.53
C ILE A 229 -23.42 -4.54 34.59
N THR A 230 -23.61 -4.20 35.86
CA THR A 230 -22.73 -4.68 36.95
C THR A 230 -22.87 -6.19 37.16
N HIS A 231 -21.80 -6.82 37.67
CA HIS A 231 -21.85 -8.26 37.97
C HIS A 231 -22.93 -8.63 38.98
N GLU A 232 -23.21 -7.76 39.95
CA GLU A 232 -24.32 -7.96 40.90
C GLU A 232 -25.69 -8.01 40.18
N ARG A 233 -25.91 -7.13 39.20
CA ARG A 233 -27.14 -7.12 38.40
C ARG A 233 -27.23 -8.36 37.50
N LEU A 234 -26.14 -8.73 36.83
CA LEU A 234 -26.09 -9.91 35.97
C LEU A 234 -26.31 -11.21 36.76
N ALA A 235 -25.74 -11.33 37.96
CA ALA A 235 -25.97 -12.47 38.84
C ALA A 235 -27.45 -12.58 39.29
N ARG A 236 -28.11 -11.44 39.55
CA ARG A 236 -29.55 -11.39 39.83
C ARG A 236 -30.39 -11.83 38.63
N LEU A 237 -30.05 -11.38 37.42
CA LEU A 237 -30.74 -11.78 36.19
C LEU A 237 -30.56 -13.27 35.89
N LEU A 238 -29.36 -13.82 36.11
CA LEU A 238 -29.07 -15.25 35.97
C LEU A 238 -29.89 -16.09 36.97
N ALA A 239 -29.96 -15.66 38.23
CA ALA A 239 -30.79 -16.32 39.23
C ALA A 239 -32.29 -16.24 38.87
N GLN A 240 -32.72 -15.14 38.27
CA GLN A 240 -34.08 -14.98 37.78
C GLN A 240 -34.39 -15.97 36.66
N VAL A 241 -33.59 -16.05 35.58
CA VAL A 241 -33.82 -17.00 34.46
C VAL A 241 -33.90 -18.44 34.95
N ARG A 242 -32.96 -18.86 35.82
CA ARG A 242 -32.94 -20.22 36.39
C ARG A 242 -34.14 -20.55 37.27
N GLY A 243 -34.81 -19.53 37.78
CA GLY A 243 -36.02 -19.68 38.61
C GLY A 243 -37.33 -19.65 37.82
N LEU A 244 -37.30 -19.31 36.53
CA LEU A 244 -38.47 -19.30 35.67
C LEU A 244 -38.69 -20.68 35.04
N ASP A 245 -39.93 -21.15 35.03
CA ASP A 245 -40.30 -22.32 34.22
C ASP A 245 -40.77 -21.80 32.87
N GLY A 246 -39.88 -21.84 31.87
CA GLY A 246 -39.96 -21.03 30.64
C GLY A 246 -41.31 -21.01 29.91
N THR A 247 -42.13 -22.06 30.04
CA THR A 247 -43.48 -22.15 29.46
C THR A 247 -44.57 -21.50 30.32
N SER A 248 -44.43 -21.50 31.65
CA SER A 248 -45.38 -20.91 32.59
C SER A 248 -45.15 -19.41 32.81
N ASP A 249 -43.91 -18.95 32.59
CA ASP A 249 -43.46 -17.58 32.86
C ASP A 249 -43.07 -16.80 31.59
N ALA A 250 -43.75 -17.05 30.47
CA ALA A 250 -43.40 -16.50 29.15
C ALA A 250 -43.25 -14.96 29.14
N GLU A 251 -44.17 -14.21 29.77
CA GLU A 251 -44.08 -12.75 29.87
C GLU A 251 -42.84 -12.28 30.65
N ALA A 252 -42.52 -12.98 31.75
CA ALA A 252 -41.37 -12.64 32.57
C ALA A 252 -40.05 -12.93 31.83
N LEU A 253 -39.97 -14.03 31.08
CA LEU A 253 -38.80 -14.40 30.29
C LEU A 253 -38.56 -13.42 29.14
N LEU A 254 -39.62 -12.99 28.43
CA LEU A 254 -39.51 -12.04 27.32
C LEU A 254 -39.16 -10.61 27.77
N ALA A 255 -39.40 -10.27 29.03
CA ALA A 255 -39.03 -8.98 29.61
C ALA A 255 -37.56 -8.87 30.02
N LEU A 256 -36.82 -9.99 30.02
CA LEU A 256 -35.41 -10.01 30.41
C LEU A 256 -34.51 -9.43 29.31
N PRO A 257 -33.41 -8.74 29.70
CA PRO A 257 -32.51 -8.11 28.75
C PRO A 257 -31.72 -9.16 27.97
N ASP A 258 -31.70 -9.03 26.65
CA ASP A 258 -30.90 -9.90 25.76
C ASP A 258 -29.51 -9.31 25.47
N THR A 259 -28.71 -9.99 24.64
CA THR A 259 -27.38 -9.51 24.22
C THR A 259 -27.42 -8.11 23.63
N GLY A 260 -28.46 -7.78 22.84
CA GLY A 260 -28.63 -6.48 22.21
C GLY A 260 -28.99 -5.38 23.22
N ASP A 261 -29.74 -5.70 24.27
CA ASP A 261 -30.02 -4.76 25.37
C ASP A 261 -28.77 -4.47 26.19
N LEU A 262 -28.04 -5.51 26.59
CA LEU A 262 -26.81 -5.35 27.37
C LEU A 262 -25.72 -4.62 26.57
N ALA A 263 -25.56 -4.94 25.29
CA ALA A 263 -24.60 -4.25 24.43
C ALA A 263 -24.97 -2.76 24.24
N ARG A 264 -26.25 -2.43 24.13
CA ARG A 264 -26.73 -1.03 24.12
C ARG A 264 -26.47 -0.33 25.46
N ALA A 265 -26.72 -1.00 26.58
CA ALA A 265 -26.45 -0.47 27.91
C ALA A 265 -24.97 -0.10 28.10
N HIS A 266 -24.02 -0.86 27.53
CA HIS A 266 -22.60 -0.49 27.54
C HIS A 266 -22.31 0.81 26.76
N ILE A 267 -22.96 1.01 25.60
CA ILE A 267 -22.82 2.26 24.82
C ILE A 267 -23.45 3.44 25.56
N ASP A 268 -24.60 3.23 26.21
CA ASP A 268 -25.27 4.28 26.98
C ASP A 268 -24.49 4.61 28.26
N ALA A 269 -23.87 3.62 28.90
CA ALA A 269 -22.94 3.82 30.01
C ALA A 269 -21.77 4.74 29.63
N ALA A 270 -21.23 4.61 28.41
CA ALA A 270 -20.21 5.53 27.90
C ALA A 270 -20.70 6.99 27.87
N ARG A 271 -21.95 7.21 27.43
CA ARG A 271 -22.56 8.55 27.35
C ARG A 271 -22.85 9.12 28.72
N ASP A 272 -23.25 8.27 29.66
CA ASP A 272 -23.51 8.69 31.03
C ASP A 272 -22.23 9.07 31.76
N LEU A 273 -21.12 8.36 31.53
CA LEU A 273 -19.80 8.76 32.03
C LEU A 273 -19.38 10.14 31.49
N ALA A 274 -19.60 10.40 30.19
CA ALA A 274 -19.36 11.72 29.60
C ALA A 274 -20.15 12.85 30.27
N ARG A 275 -21.36 12.55 30.78
CA ARG A 275 -22.23 13.53 31.46
C ARG A 275 -21.95 13.64 32.95
N ALA A 276 -21.40 12.59 33.58
CA ALA A 276 -21.17 12.52 35.01
C ALA A 276 -20.08 13.47 35.50
N ALA A 277 -19.17 13.89 34.62
CA ALA A 277 -18.16 14.91 34.90
C ALA A 277 -18.09 15.95 33.78
N GLU A 278 -17.96 17.23 34.16
CA GLU A 278 -17.90 18.33 33.19
C GLU A 278 -16.53 18.42 32.48
N GLY A 279 -16.56 18.83 31.20
CA GLY A 279 -15.38 19.12 30.40
C GLY A 279 -14.54 17.88 30.05
N ALA A 280 -13.21 18.05 30.01
CA ALA A 280 -12.29 17.02 29.56
C ALA A 280 -12.29 15.74 30.44
N ALA A 281 -12.61 15.87 31.74
CA ALA A 281 -12.58 14.73 32.66
C ALA A 281 -13.66 13.68 32.33
N GLY A 282 -14.91 14.10 32.07
CA GLY A 282 -15.98 13.16 31.68
C GLY A 282 -15.72 12.53 30.32
N ARG A 283 -15.10 13.26 29.39
CA ARG A 283 -14.71 12.71 28.09
C ARG A 283 -13.59 11.68 28.20
N LEU A 284 -12.64 11.84 29.13
CA LEU A 284 -11.62 10.83 29.39
C LEU A 284 -12.25 9.55 29.95
N ASP A 285 -13.19 9.68 30.89
CA ASP A 285 -13.94 8.53 31.42
C ASP A 285 -14.73 7.81 30.31
N GLU A 286 -15.40 8.56 29.42
CA GLU A 286 -16.05 8.01 28.22
C GLU A 286 -15.05 7.28 27.30
N LEU A 287 -13.89 7.89 27.04
CA LEU A 287 -12.87 7.32 26.17
C LEU A 287 -12.30 6.02 26.73
N HIS A 288 -11.97 5.97 28.03
CA HIS A 288 -11.47 4.77 28.69
C HIS A 288 -12.48 3.64 28.63
N TRP A 289 -13.75 3.95 28.88
CA TRP A 289 -14.82 2.94 28.84
C TRP A 289 -15.04 2.40 27.42
N LEU A 290 -15.07 3.27 26.41
CA LEU A 290 -15.21 2.83 25.01
C LEU A 290 -14.06 1.94 24.57
N LEU A 291 -12.84 2.20 25.05
CA LEU A 291 -11.67 1.36 24.77
C LEU A 291 -11.72 0.01 25.49
N GLU A 292 -12.19 -0.01 26.74
CA GLU A 292 -12.45 -1.24 27.48
C GLU A 292 -13.49 -2.12 26.76
N MET A 293 -14.56 -1.51 26.24
CA MET A 293 -15.58 -2.20 25.47
C MET A 293 -15.02 -2.88 24.21
N VAL A 294 -14.11 -2.22 23.49
CA VAL A 294 -13.47 -2.78 22.27
C VAL A 294 -12.63 -4.00 22.61
N GLY A 295 -12.11 -4.10 23.84
CA GLY A 295 -11.36 -5.28 24.30
C GLY A 295 -12.21 -6.52 24.63
N ARG A 296 -13.55 -6.40 24.67
CA ARG A 296 -14.47 -7.47 25.11
C ARG A 296 -15.12 -8.19 23.92
N PRO A 297 -14.85 -9.49 23.68
CA PRO A 297 -15.37 -10.21 22.51
C PRO A 297 -16.90 -10.28 22.41
N HIS A 298 -17.60 -10.42 23.54
CA HIS A 298 -19.08 -10.48 23.57
C HIS A 298 -19.75 -9.15 23.21
N LEU A 299 -18.99 -8.05 23.09
CA LEU A 299 -19.46 -6.74 22.62
C LEU A 299 -19.17 -6.50 21.12
N ALA A 300 -18.72 -7.52 20.37
CA ALA A 300 -18.40 -7.42 18.94
C ALA A 300 -19.49 -6.70 18.12
N GLY A 301 -20.76 -6.99 18.40
CA GLY A 301 -21.90 -6.40 17.71
C GLY A 301 -22.04 -4.87 17.86
N VAL A 302 -21.37 -4.24 18.84
CA VAL A 302 -21.39 -2.79 19.06
C VAL A 302 -20.02 -2.13 18.93
N HIS A 303 -18.95 -2.87 18.63
CA HIS A 303 -17.60 -2.31 18.52
C HIS A 303 -17.49 -1.21 17.46
N GLU A 304 -18.17 -1.34 16.32
CA GLU A 304 -18.19 -0.29 15.29
C GLU A 304 -18.87 0.99 15.80
N VAL A 305 -19.93 0.86 16.62
CA VAL A 305 -20.58 2.00 17.27
C VAL A 305 -19.65 2.62 18.32
N ALA A 306 -18.98 1.79 19.13
CA ALA A 306 -18.03 2.22 20.16
C ALA A 306 -16.86 2.98 19.55
N LEU A 307 -16.24 2.47 18.49
CA LEU A 307 -15.11 3.10 17.80
C LEU A 307 -15.51 4.42 17.10
N ARG A 308 -16.71 4.50 16.51
CA ARG A 308 -17.26 5.77 16.00
C ARG A 308 -17.47 6.79 17.12
N GLN A 309 -17.94 6.35 18.28
CA GLN A 309 -18.12 7.23 19.45
C GLN A 309 -16.78 7.67 20.02
N LEU A 310 -15.80 6.79 20.06
CA LEU A 310 -14.43 7.09 20.46
C LEU A 310 -13.83 8.17 19.55
N THR A 311 -14.03 8.04 18.24
CA THR A 311 -13.59 9.06 17.26
C THR A 311 -14.19 10.44 17.58
N ARG A 312 -15.49 10.50 17.90
CA ARG A 312 -16.15 11.76 18.30
C ARG A 312 -15.61 12.29 19.63
N CYS A 313 -15.40 11.41 20.61
CA CYS A 313 -14.85 11.76 21.91
C CYS A 313 -13.44 12.33 21.78
N TRP A 314 -12.59 11.70 20.96
CA TRP A 314 -11.26 12.20 20.62
C TRP A 314 -11.28 13.62 20.06
N SER A 315 -12.07 13.87 19.01
CA SER A 315 -12.16 15.21 18.41
C SER A 315 -12.63 16.26 19.42
N ALA A 316 -13.50 15.87 20.35
CA ALA A 316 -14.02 16.73 21.39
C ALA A 316 -12.99 17.01 22.52
N LEU A 317 -12.15 16.03 22.87
CA LEU A 317 -10.99 16.19 23.76
C LEU A 317 -9.93 17.12 23.15
N MET A 318 -9.71 17.00 21.85
CA MET A 318 -8.78 17.85 21.11
C MET A 318 -9.22 19.32 21.05
N ALA A 319 -10.53 19.58 20.99
CA ALA A 319 -11.08 20.93 20.99
C ALA A 319 -11.01 21.61 22.37
N GLU A 320 -11.18 20.85 23.46
CA GLU A 320 -11.33 21.39 24.82
C GLU A 320 -10.12 21.20 25.75
N GLY A 321 -9.20 20.30 25.43
CA GLY A 321 -8.08 19.96 26.31
C GLY A 321 -6.94 20.99 26.31
N GLU A 322 -6.25 21.13 27.44
CA GLU A 322 -5.00 21.89 27.55
C GLU A 322 -3.89 21.24 26.69
N PRO A 323 -3.05 22.00 25.97
CA PRO A 323 -2.04 21.45 25.03
C PRO A 323 -1.14 20.36 25.63
N GLY A 324 -0.69 20.53 26.88
CA GLY A 324 0.18 19.55 27.56
C GLY A 324 -0.50 18.21 27.87
N ALA A 325 -1.83 18.21 28.12
CA ALA A 325 -2.57 16.99 28.45
C ALA A 325 -2.89 16.14 27.21
N ARG A 326 -2.97 16.76 26.02
CA ARG A 326 -3.34 16.08 24.76
C ARG A 326 -2.34 14.98 24.38
N ALA A 327 -1.05 15.20 24.65
CA ALA A 327 0.00 14.22 24.38
C ALA A 327 -0.12 12.97 25.26
N ASP A 328 -0.45 13.13 26.54
CA ASP A 328 -0.61 12.00 27.47
C ASP A 328 -1.84 11.17 27.10
N VAL A 329 -2.95 11.83 26.76
CA VAL A 329 -4.17 11.18 26.26
C VAL A 329 -3.89 10.42 24.97
N ALA A 330 -3.11 10.99 24.04
CA ALA A 330 -2.73 10.30 22.81
C ALA A 330 -1.97 8.99 23.11
N ARG A 331 -0.97 9.02 24.00
CA ARG A 331 -0.22 7.79 24.37
C ARG A 331 -1.13 6.73 24.95
N GLU A 332 -2.05 7.12 25.83
CA GLU A 332 -3.01 6.20 26.44
C GLU A 332 -3.95 5.57 25.41
N VAL A 333 -4.50 6.39 24.50
CA VAL A 333 -5.31 5.91 23.37
C VAL A 333 -4.53 4.89 22.54
N PHE A 334 -3.29 5.20 22.13
CA PHE A 334 -2.49 4.30 21.30
C PHE A 334 -2.10 2.99 22.00
N VAL A 335 -1.90 2.97 23.33
CA VAL A 335 -1.74 1.72 24.09
C VAL A 335 -2.94 0.80 23.90
N LEU A 336 -4.14 1.36 23.91
CA LEU A 336 -5.38 0.61 23.79
C LEU A 336 -5.66 0.22 22.32
N LEU A 337 -5.39 1.12 21.36
CA LEU A 337 -5.49 0.81 19.93
C LEU A 337 -4.58 -0.35 19.50
N ARG A 338 -3.37 -0.44 20.06
CA ARG A 338 -2.47 -1.58 19.81
C ARG A 338 -3.07 -2.92 20.24
N ARG A 339 -3.86 -2.95 21.32
CA ARG A 339 -4.56 -4.17 21.77
C ARG A 339 -5.72 -4.53 20.84
N ALA A 340 -6.44 -3.51 20.34
CA ALA A 340 -7.59 -3.68 19.46
C ALA A 340 -7.22 -4.02 18.00
N MET A 341 -6.01 -3.68 17.55
CA MET A 341 -5.55 -3.81 16.16
C MET A 341 -5.68 -5.23 15.59
N SER A 342 -5.47 -6.27 16.42
CA SER A 342 -5.56 -7.67 15.98
C SER A 342 -7.00 -8.12 15.69
N GLN A 343 -7.99 -7.47 16.31
CA GLN A 343 -9.39 -7.85 16.20
C GLN A 343 -10.15 -6.97 15.20
N PHE A 344 -9.83 -5.66 15.14
CA PHE A 344 -10.56 -4.68 14.31
C PHE A 344 -9.63 -3.78 13.48
N PRO A 345 -8.80 -4.35 12.59
CA PRO A 345 -7.73 -3.60 11.92
C PRO A 345 -8.23 -2.40 11.11
N LEU A 346 -9.30 -2.56 10.31
CA LEU A 346 -9.82 -1.48 9.45
C LEU A 346 -10.36 -0.29 10.26
N THR A 347 -11.11 -0.56 11.33
CA THR A 347 -11.70 0.51 12.14
C THR A 347 -10.63 1.22 12.99
N VAL A 348 -9.66 0.47 13.51
CA VAL A 348 -8.52 1.04 14.24
C VAL A 348 -7.68 1.93 13.31
N GLN A 349 -7.42 1.51 12.06
CA GLN A 349 -6.74 2.32 11.05
C GLN A 349 -7.47 3.66 10.81
N GLY A 350 -8.79 3.64 10.63
CA GLY A 350 -9.57 4.87 10.45
C GLY A 350 -9.47 5.84 11.64
N LEU A 351 -9.36 5.31 12.86
CA LEU A 351 -9.15 6.14 14.05
C LEU A 351 -7.72 6.68 14.14
N ILE A 352 -6.72 5.87 13.82
CA ILE A 352 -5.31 6.32 13.72
C ILE A 352 -5.19 7.45 12.70
N GLU A 353 -5.85 7.32 11.55
CA GLU A 353 -5.89 8.35 10.52
C GLU A 353 -6.44 9.67 11.07
N GLN A 354 -7.61 9.61 11.73
CA GLN A 354 -8.25 10.80 12.29
C GLN A 354 -7.39 11.45 13.37
N ILE A 355 -6.83 10.66 14.30
CA ILE A 355 -5.93 11.15 15.35
C ILE A 355 -4.71 11.83 14.74
N GLY A 356 -4.08 11.19 13.74
CA GLY A 356 -2.93 11.74 13.04
C GLY A 356 -3.24 13.05 12.33
N ARG A 357 -4.34 13.12 11.58
CA ARG A 357 -4.77 14.35 10.88
C ARG A 357 -5.06 15.49 11.86
N ASP A 358 -5.80 15.21 12.93
CA ASP A 358 -6.13 16.21 13.95
C ASP A 358 -4.87 16.73 14.66
N ALA A 359 -3.91 15.85 14.97
CA ALA A 359 -2.63 16.23 15.56
C ALA A 359 -1.81 17.13 14.63
N MET A 360 -1.70 16.77 13.34
CA MET A 360 -0.99 17.59 12.34
C MET A 360 -1.64 18.97 12.17
N ALA A 361 -2.97 19.01 12.07
CA ALA A 361 -3.74 20.24 11.88
C ALA A 361 -3.75 21.16 13.11
N SER A 362 -3.53 20.62 14.32
CA SER A 362 -3.61 21.38 15.58
C SER A 362 -2.60 22.52 15.73
N GLY A 363 -1.49 22.50 14.97
CA GLY A 363 -0.41 23.46 15.16
C GLY A 363 0.61 23.08 16.25
N ASP A 364 0.32 22.07 17.07
CA ASP A 364 1.13 21.66 18.21
C ASP A 364 2.22 20.65 17.80
N GLY A 365 3.47 21.13 17.75
CA GLY A 365 4.62 20.29 17.38
C GLY A 365 4.90 19.15 18.36
N GLY A 366 4.62 19.34 19.66
CA GLY A 366 4.85 18.31 20.67
C GLY A 366 3.83 17.18 20.56
N LEU A 367 2.56 17.52 20.34
CA LEU A 367 1.52 16.52 20.07
C LEU A 367 1.79 15.75 18.77
N ALA A 368 2.16 16.46 17.70
CA ALA A 368 2.49 15.85 16.41
C ALA A 368 3.64 14.84 16.54
N GLU A 369 4.70 15.19 17.27
CA GLU A 369 5.84 14.30 17.53
C GLU A 369 5.42 13.03 18.29
N VAL A 370 4.61 13.18 19.35
CA VAL A 370 4.10 12.04 20.12
C VAL A 370 3.23 11.14 19.27
N VAL A 371 2.26 11.70 18.55
CA VAL A 371 1.35 10.92 17.69
C VAL A 371 2.11 10.21 16.58
N VAL A 372 3.05 10.86 15.90
CA VAL A 372 3.90 10.20 14.89
C VAL A 372 4.70 9.06 15.50
N GLY A 373 5.29 9.26 16.68
CA GLY A 373 6.00 8.21 17.41
C GLY A 373 5.11 7.01 17.74
N GLU A 374 3.88 7.25 18.19
CA GLU A 374 2.92 6.20 18.51
C GLU A 374 2.39 5.47 17.26
N ILE A 375 2.22 6.17 16.13
CA ILE A 375 1.83 5.56 14.84
C ILE A 375 2.94 4.62 14.34
N LEU A 376 4.21 5.06 14.37
CA LEU A 376 5.36 4.24 14.00
C LEU A 376 5.55 3.06 14.96
N ALA A 377 5.16 3.26 16.22
CA ALA A 377 5.03 2.22 17.23
C ALA A 377 3.63 1.58 17.21
N THR A 378 2.98 1.46 16.05
CA THR A 378 1.78 0.65 15.88
C THR A 378 2.01 -0.32 14.73
N ASP A 379 1.37 -1.48 14.79
CA ASP A 379 1.63 -2.54 13.82
C ASP A 379 1.11 -2.17 12.43
N PHE A 380 2.00 -2.27 11.45
CA PHE A 380 1.69 -2.10 10.04
C PHE A 380 1.23 -3.43 9.42
N GLN A 381 0.26 -3.38 8.51
CA GLN A 381 -0.22 -4.56 7.78
C GLN A 381 0.56 -4.70 6.47
N TYR A 382 1.20 -5.84 6.27
CA TYR A 382 2.03 -6.13 5.09
C TYR A 382 1.22 -6.88 4.03
N PRO A 383 1.66 -6.93 2.75
CA PRO A 383 0.89 -7.55 1.68
C PRO A 383 0.48 -8.99 1.95
N GLU A 384 1.40 -9.81 2.51
CA GLU A 384 1.17 -11.25 2.74
C GLU A 384 0.62 -11.96 1.49
N PHE A 385 1.20 -11.66 0.32
CA PHE A 385 0.77 -12.24 -0.95
C PHE A 385 0.85 -13.78 -0.90
N GLY A 386 -0.28 -14.43 -1.17
CA GLY A 386 -0.47 -15.87 -1.07
C GLY A 386 -0.89 -16.52 -2.39
N GLY A 387 -0.63 -15.87 -3.52
CA GLY A 387 -0.95 -16.36 -4.85
C GLY A 387 -2.37 -16.04 -5.33
N PHE A 388 -2.72 -16.61 -6.47
CA PHE A 388 -4.00 -16.43 -7.15
C PHE A 388 -4.97 -17.59 -6.83
N THR A 389 -6.26 -17.28 -6.81
CA THR A 389 -7.34 -18.25 -6.58
C THR A 389 -7.81 -18.91 -7.88
N PRO A 390 -8.55 -20.05 -7.82
CA PRO A 390 -9.20 -20.62 -9.00
C PRO A 390 -10.14 -19.64 -9.72
N GLU A 391 -10.71 -18.70 -8.97
CA GLU A 391 -11.59 -17.64 -9.45
C GLU A 391 -10.82 -16.42 -10.00
N TRP A 392 -9.49 -16.48 -10.10
CA TRP A 392 -8.60 -15.38 -10.55
C TRP A 392 -8.49 -14.19 -9.60
N ASP A 393 -9.05 -14.30 -8.40
CA ASP A 393 -8.87 -13.33 -7.29
C ASP A 393 -7.47 -13.46 -6.68
N VAL A 394 -6.95 -12.40 -6.05
CA VAL A 394 -5.65 -12.39 -5.38
C VAL A 394 -5.78 -12.61 -3.87
N ARG A 395 -4.95 -13.50 -3.32
CA ARG A 395 -4.81 -13.66 -1.87
C ARG A 395 -3.81 -12.65 -1.33
N VAL A 396 -4.32 -11.58 -0.73
CA VAL A 396 -3.51 -10.52 -0.11
C VAL A 396 -4.18 -10.07 1.20
N ASN A 397 -3.39 -9.56 2.15
CA ASN A 397 -3.90 -8.96 3.38
C ASN A 397 -4.74 -7.70 3.07
N PRO A 398 -6.06 -7.70 3.35
CA PRO A 398 -6.94 -6.57 3.01
C PRO A 398 -6.61 -5.30 3.81
N GLY A 399 -5.89 -5.40 4.93
CA GLY A 399 -5.47 -4.27 5.74
C GLY A 399 -4.22 -3.55 5.21
N HIS A 400 -3.51 -4.11 4.23
CA HIS A 400 -2.25 -3.55 3.71
C HIS A 400 -2.45 -2.18 3.08
N LEU A 401 -3.33 -2.09 2.08
CA LEU A 401 -3.63 -0.83 1.39
C LEU A 401 -4.24 0.20 2.35
N GLY A 402 -5.07 -0.26 3.30
CA GLY A 402 -5.62 0.58 4.38
C GLY A 402 -4.53 1.21 5.25
N SER A 403 -3.45 0.48 5.56
CA SER A 403 -2.30 1.00 6.31
C SER A 403 -1.54 2.08 5.53
N ILE A 404 -1.29 1.84 4.23
CA ILE A 404 -0.63 2.82 3.36
C ILE A 404 -1.46 4.11 3.29
N ARG A 405 -2.76 3.99 3.00
CA ARG A 405 -3.67 5.13 2.91
C ARG A 405 -3.75 5.90 4.23
N THR A 406 -3.80 5.21 5.36
CA THR A 406 -3.78 5.85 6.69
C THR A 406 -2.56 6.75 6.86
N TYR A 407 -1.36 6.23 6.54
CA TYR A 407 -0.13 7.02 6.65
C TYR A 407 -0.12 8.19 5.65
N LEU A 408 -0.55 7.96 4.40
CA LEU A 408 -0.63 9.02 3.39
C LEU A 408 -1.55 10.16 3.81
N ARG A 409 -2.74 9.86 4.34
CA ARG A 409 -3.70 10.87 4.81
C ARG A 409 -3.17 11.71 5.97
N VAL A 410 -2.37 11.12 6.86
CA VAL A 410 -1.68 11.87 7.94
C VAL A 410 -0.55 12.72 7.37
N ILE A 411 0.22 12.20 6.41
CA ILE A 411 1.31 12.94 5.74
C ILE A 411 0.75 14.15 4.97
N GLU A 412 -0.35 13.97 4.24
CA GLU A 412 -1.03 15.02 3.47
C GLU A 412 -1.46 16.22 4.32
N ALA A 413 -1.78 16.00 5.61
CA ALA A 413 -2.24 17.05 6.51
C ALA A 413 -1.14 18.05 6.88
N ASP A 414 0.10 17.59 7.10
CA ASP A 414 1.29 18.44 7.27
C ASP A 414 2.55 17.62 6.91
N PRO A 415 3.01 17.67 5.64
CA PRO A 415 4.15 16.87 5.21
C PRO A 415 5.45 17.17 5.96
N VAL A 416 5.61 18.39 6.49
CA VAL A 416 6.82 18.81 7.22
C VAL A 416 6.87 18.15 8.59
N ARG A 417 5.77 18.19 9.35
CA ARG A 417 5.68 17.55 10.67
C ARG A 417 5.63 16.04 10.56
N ALA A 418 5.00 15.50 9.53
CA ALA A 418 4.92 14.07 9.26
C ALA A 418 6.19 13.48 8.62
N ARG A 419 7.30 14.24 8.52
CA ARG A 419 8.55 13.74 7.91
C ARG A 419 9.05 12.39 8.48
N PRO A 420 9.03 12.13 9.80
CA PRO A 420 9.41 10.81 10.33
C PRO A 420 8.43 9.71 9.92
N LEU A 421 7.14 10.03 9.76
CA LEU A 421 6.11 9.09 9.30
C LEU A 421 6.33 8.71 7.83
N LEU A 422 6.70 9.67 7.01
CA LEU A 422 7.07 9.46 5.60
C LEU A 422 8.28 8.50 5.50
N ALA A 423 9.35 8.79 6.26
CA ALA A 423 10.51 7.91 6.33
C ALA A 423 10.14 6.50 6.85
N GLY A 424 9.24 6.42 7.83
CA GLY A 424 8.72 5.15 8.34
C GLY A 424 7.94 4.36 7.29
N LEU A 425 7.11 5.01 6.48
CA LEU A 425 6.40 4.34 5.39
C LEU A 425 7.36 3.77 4.35
N VAL A 426 8.41 4.51 4.00
CA VAL A 426 9.50 4.00 3.14
C VAL A 426 10.14 2.74 3.74
N VAL A 427 10.41 2.72 5.05
CA VAL A 427 10.97 1.55 5.74
C VAL A 427 10.01 0.35 5.64
N HIS A 428 8.72 0.55 5.97
CA HIS A 428 7.73 -0.52 5.89
C HIS A 428 7.64 -1.12 4.48
N LEU A 429 7.57 -0.28 3.45
CA LEU A 429 7.39 -0.74 2.07
C LEU A 429 8.68 -1.36 1.49
N ARG A 430 9.86 -0.83 1.80
CA ARG A 430 11.14 -1.42 1.33
C ARG A 430 11.42 -2.78 1.94
N LEU A 431 11.13 -2.96 3.23
CA LEU A 431 11.45 -4.20 3.93
C LEU A 431 10.32 -5.23 3.89
N GLY A 432 9.07 -4.77 3.85
CA GLY A 432 7.89 -5.62 3.92
C GLY A 432 7.12 -5.78 2.60
N GLY A 433 7.54 -5.10 1.53
CA GLY A 433 6.89 -5.14 0.23
C GLY A 433 5.66 -4.23 0.11
N VAL A 434 5.14 -4.15 -1.11
CA VAL A 434 3.97 -3.35 -1.47
C VAL A 434 3.13 -4.11 -2.47
N PHE A 435 1.82 -4.11 -2.27
CA PHE A 435 0.86 -4.65 -3.23
C PHE A 435 -0.25 -3.64 -3.50
N ILE A 436 -0.42 -3.30 -4.77
CA ILE A 436 -1.46 -2.38 -5.27
C ILE A 436 -2.01 -2.98 -6.57
N SER A 437 -3.33 -3.11 -6.65
CA SER A 437 -4.05 -3.51 -7.85
C SER A 437 -4.47 -2.30 -8.67
N ASP A 438 -4.65 -2.48 -9.98
CA ASP A 438 -5.26 -1.47 -10.86
C ASP A 438 -6.64 -1.03 -10.36
N THR A 439 -7.40 -1.95 -9.77
CA THR A 439 -8.76 -1.69 -9.31
C THR A 439 -8.81 -0.85 -8.02
N ASP A 440 -7.66 -0.64 -7.37
CA ASP A 440 -7.57 0.20 -6.18
C ASP A 440 -7.64 1.69 -6.49
N LEU A 441 -7.41 2.09 -7.75
CA LEU A 441 -7.35 3.47 -8.22
C LEU A 441 -6.34 4.32 -7.42
N PHE A 442 -5.19 3.72 -7.07
CA PHE A 442 -4.17 4.34 -6.22
C PHE A 442 -3.50 5.59 -6.84
N GLN A 443 -3.67 5.79 -8.15
CA GLN A 443 -3.29 7.03 -8.84
C GLN A 443 -3.91 8.26 -8.17
N LYS A 444 -5.12 8.13 -7.60
CA LYS A 444 -5.81 9.19 -6.87
C LYS A 444 -5.12 9.52 -5.56
N ASP A 445 -4.64 8.51 -4.83
CA ASP A 445 -3.91 8.70 -3.58
C ASP A 445 -2.55 9.38 -3.84
N ILE A 446 -1.84 8.99 -4.91
CA ILE A 446 -0.62 9.69 -5.34
C ILE A 446 -0.91 11.14 -5.73
N SER A 447 -1.96 11.38 -6.51
CA SER A 447 -2.34 12.74 -6.95
C SER A 447 -2.73 13.62 -5.75
N SER A 448 -3.42 13.05 -4.77
CA SER A 448 -3.77 13.69 -3.49
C SER A 448 -2.52 14.10 -2.70
N LEU A 449 -1.54 13.20 -2.56
CA LEU A 449 -0.26 13.51 -1.94
C LEU A 449 0.48 14.64 -2.67
N LEU A 450 0.59 14.56 -3.98
CA LEU A 450 1.21 15.61 -4.81
C LEU A 450 0.40 16.93 -4.83
N GLY A 451 -0.87 16.87 -4.42
CA GLY A 451 -1.72 18.02 -4.16
C GLY A 451 -1.38 18.79 -2.88
N SER A 452 -0.69 18.16 -1.94
CA SER A 452 -0.26 18.77 -0.67
C SER A 452 1.06 19.55 -0.82
N ASP A 453 1.49 20.30 0.21
CA ASP A 453 2.75 21.06 0.20
C ASP A 453 3.97 20.14 0.40
N VAL A 454 4.24 19.29 -0.60
CA VAL A 454 5.38 18.35 -0.58
C VAL A 454 6.73 19.04 -0.83
N SER A 455 6.75 20.29 -1.28
CA SER A 455 7.99 21.01 -1.67
C SER A 455 9.08 21.02 -0.59
N PRO A 456 8.79 21.22 0.71
CA PRO A 456 9.80 21.19 1.76
C PRO A 456 10.37 19.80 2.04
N VAL A 457 9.61 18.74 1.73
CA VAL A 457 9.93 17.33 1.98
C VAL A 457 10.07 16.52 0.69
N TYR A 458 10.25 17.19 -0.45
CA TYR A 458 10.18 16.59 -1.78
C TYR A 458 11.14 15.40 -1.96
N LEU A 459 12.34 15.48 -1.38
CA LEU A 459 13.31 14.38 -1.35
C LEU A 459 12.69 13.09 -0.78
N TYR A 460 12.02 13.20 0.36
CA TYR A 460 11.42 12.08 1.05
C TYR A 460 10.16 11.59 0.34
N ALA A 461 9.29 12.53 -0.08
CA ALA A 461 8.08 12.21 -0.83
C ALA A 461 8.41 11.46 -2.13
N LYS A 462 9.46 11.87 -2.85
CA LYS A 462 9.93 11.21 -4.07
C LYS A 462 10.46 9.80 -3.78
N GLU A 463 11.21 9.62 -2.69
CA GLU A 463 11.70 8.30 -2.27
C GLU A 463 10.55 7.33 -1.98
N LEU A 464 9.52 7.79 -1.29
CA LEU A 464 8.28 7.02 -1.08
C LEU A 464 7.57 6.71 -2.39
N LEU A 465 7.37 7.74 -3.21
CA LEU A 465 6.64 7.65 -4.46
C LEU A 465 7.29 6.66 -5.45
N ARG A 466 8.61 6.49 -5.40
CA ARG A 466 9.35 5.51 -6.21
C ARG A 466 8.96 4.05 -5.90
N LEU A 467 8.46 3.77 -4.69
CA LEU A 467 8.11 2.41 -4.28
C LEU A 467 6.76 1.94 -4.83
N PHE A 468 5.90 2.84 -5.31
CA PHE A 468 4.55 2.46 -5.73
C PHE A 468 4.50 1.98 -7.19
N PRO A 469 4.05 0.75 -7.47
CA PRO A 469 3.85 0.25 -8.83
C PRO A 469 2.49 0.71 -9.39
N ALA A 470 2.25 2.02 -9.45
CA ALA A 470 0.95 2.58 -9.83
C ALA A 470 1.02 3.64 -10.95
N TYR A 471 2.18 3.81 -11.60
CA TYR A 471 2.41 4.85 -12.62
C TYR A 471 1.97 4.43 -14.02
N HIS A 472 0.69 4.07 -14.14
CA HIS A 472 0.01 3.79 -15.39
C HIS A 472 -1.30 4.59 -15.47
N ASN A 473 -1.64 5.02 -16.69
CA ASN A 473 -2.87 5.76 -16.94
C ASN A 473 -4.04 4.83 -17.28
N GLU A 474 -3.77 3.66 -17.85
CA GLU A 474 -4.78 2.68 -18.28
C GLU A 474 -5.06 1.66 -17.17
N ILE A 475 -6.34 1.50 -16.82
CA ILE A 475 -6.82 0.58 -15.78
C ILE A 475 -7.19 -0.75 -16.44
N GLY A 476 -6.63 -1.85 -15.93
CA GLY A 476 -6.79 -3.19 -16.49
C GLY A 476 -5.90 -3.47 -17.70
N ALA A 477 -5.98 -4.68 -18.27
CA ALA A 477 -5.31 -5.03 -19.51
C ALA A 477 -6.18 -4.64 -20.73
N GLU A 478 -5.88 -3.49 -21.33
CA GLU A 478 -6.39 -3.07 -22.62
C GLU A 478 -5.25 -2.93 -23.65
N GLY A 479 -5.59 -2.63 -24.91
CA GLY A 479 -4.60 -2.44 -25.98
C GLY A 479 -3.70 -3.66 -26.23
N VAL A 480 -2.39 -3.41 -26.35
CA VAL A 480 -1.39 -4.40 -26.79
C VAL A 480 -1.32 -5.58 -25.84
N LEU A 481 -1.26 -5.35 -24.52
CA LEU A 481 -1.22 -6.43 -23.51
C LEU A 481 -2.37 -7.43 -23.69
N ARG A 482 -3.57 -6.92 -23.99
CA ARG A 482 -4.75 -7.78 -24.23
C ARG A 482 -4.60 -8.60 -25.50
N ASP A 483 -4.09 -8.01 -26.57
CA ASP A 483 -3.92 -8.67 -27.86
C ASP A 483 -2.84 -9.75 -27.78
N VAL A 484 -1.67 -9.45 -27.21
CA VAL A 484 -0.56 -10.42 -27.11
C VAL A 484 -0.89 -11.59 -26.17
N SER A 485 -1.52 -11.33 -25.03
CA SER A 485 -1.95 -12.39 -24.10
C SER A 485 -3.07 -13.24 -24.67
N THR A 486 -3.99 -12.66 -25.46
CA THR A 486 -5.04 -13.42 -26.14
C THR A 486 -4.45 -14.30 -27.23
N ARG A 487 -3.50 -13.78 -28.02
CA ARG A 487 -2.82 -14.56 -29.05
C ARG A 487 -2.09 -15.76 -28.46
N LEU A 488 -1.36 -15.56 -27.35
CA LEU A 488 -0.66 -16.63 -26.65
C LEU A 488 -1.62 -17.76 -26.22
N ASP A 489 -2.75 -17.44 -25.58
CA ASP A 489 -3.79 -18.41 -25.17
C ASP A 489 -4.42 -19.14 -26.38
N GLU A 490 -4.49 -18.49 -27.54
CA GLU A 490 -5.17 -19.02 -28.72
C GLU A 490 -4.32 -19.94 -29.60
N LEU A 491 -2.99 -19.94 -29.47
CA LEU A 491 -2.09 -20.76 -30.31
C LEU A 491 -2.40 -22.26 -30.23
N GLU A 492 -2.69 -22.77 -29.03
CA GLU A 492 -3.12 -24.16 -28.82
C GLU A 492 -4.64 -24.32 -28.67
N GLY A 493 -5.42 -23.30 -29.03
CA GLY A 493 -6.87 -23.31 -28.88
C GLY A 493 -7.33 -23.34 -27.42
N ARG A 494 -6.60 -22.65 -26.51
CA ARG A 494 -6.88 -22.54 -25.06
C ARG A 494 -6.80 -23.86 -24.30
N ARG A 495 -5.93 -24.75 -24.76
CA ARG A 495 -5.67 -26.05 -24.12
C ARG A 495 -4.56 -25.98 -23.08
N ASP A 496 -3.57 -25.09 -23.26
CA ASP A 496 -2.60 -24.80 -22.21
C ASP A 496 -3.30 -24.03 -21.08
N HIS A 497 -3.59 -24.74 -19.99
CA HIS A 497 -4.27 -24.17 -18.83
C HIS A 497 -3.43 -23.11 -18.09
N LEU A 498 -2.09 -23.14 -18.18
CA LEU A 498 -1.21 -22.13 -17.58
C LEU A 498 -1.25 -20.83 -18.37
N PHE A 499 -1.13 -20.87 -19.70
CA PHE A 499 -1.25 -19.67 -20.54
C PHE A 499 -2.68 -19.11 -20.51
N HIS A 500 -3.69 -19.99 -20.45
CA HIS A 500 -5.06 -19.57 -20.22
C HIS A 500 -5.21 -18.83 -18.89
N PHE A 501 -4.62 -19.36 -17.82
CA PHE A 501 -4.64 -18.75 -16.49
C PHE A 501 -3.94 -17.38 -16.51
N LEU A 502 -2.73 -17.28 -17.08
CA LEU A 502 -1.99 -16.02 -17.21
C LEU A 502 -2.83 -14.95 -17.92
N ARG A 503 -3.42 -15.27 -19.06
CA ARG A 503 -4.29 -14.34 -19.80
C ARG A 503 -5.50 -13.92 -18.96
N LYS A 504 -6.17 -14.86 -18.29
CA LYS A 504 -7.31 -14.53 -17.42
C LYS A 504 -6.90 -13.60 -16.29
N GLN A 505 -5.75 -13.86 -15.66
CA GLN A 505 -5.21 -13.00 -14.62
C GLN A 505 -4.94 -11.59 -15.14
N CYS A 506 -4.29 -11.44 -16.31
CA CYS A 506 -4.07 -10.14 -16.96
C CYS A 506 -5.38 -9.36 -17.13
N HIS A 507 -6.46 -10.03 -17.55
CA HIS A 507 -7.70 -9.39 -17.96
C HIS A 507 -8.66 -9.09 -16.80
N VAL A 508 -8.55 -9.82 -15.69
CA VAL A 508 -9.46 -9.73 -14.54
C VAL A 508 -8.88 -8.87 -13.44
N GLU A 509 -7.62 -9.11 -13.06
CA GLU A 509 -6.99 -8.49 -11.89
C GLU A 509 -5.48 -8.29 -12.14
N CYS A 510 -5.18 -7.30 -12.98
CA CYS A 510 -3.81 -6.92 -13.29
C CYS A 510 -3.18 -6.18 -12.10
N ASN A 511 -1.96 -6.57 -11.74
CA ASN A 511 -1.20 -6.02 -10.63
C ASN A 511 0.32 -6.25 -10.83
N SER A 512 1.15 -5.71 -9.95
CA SER A 512 2.61 -5.78 -10.05
C SER A 512 3.20 -7.18 -9.91
N GLU A 513 2.55 -8.10 -9.17
CA GLU A 513 3.03 -9.48 -8.98
C GLU A 513 2.92 -10.31 -10.26
N MET A 514 2.23 -9.80 -11.27
CA MET A 514 2.17 -10.43 -12.59
C MET A 514 3.52 -10.45 -13.31
N VAL A 515 4.42 -9.51 -13.02
CA VAL A 515 5.76 -9.50 -13.62
C VAL A 515 6.59 -10.71 -13.16
N PRO A 516 6.86 -10.88 -11.84
CA PRO A 516 7.60 -12.06 -11.39
C PRO A 516 6.86 -13.36 -11.68
N PHE A 517 5.52 -13.37 -11.64
CA PHE A 517 4.73 -14.54 -12.06
C PHE A 517 5.01 -14.95 -13.52
N THR A 518 5.04 -13.99 -14.44
CA THR A 518 5.33 -14.26 -15.87
C THR A 518 6.79 -14.71 -16.06
N GLU A 519 7.72 -14.15 -15.29
CA GLU A 519 9.12 -14.60 -15.29
C GLU A 519 9.27 -16.05 -14.82
N GLU A 520 8.55 -16.46 -13.77
CA GLU A 520 8.53 -17.86 -13.33
C GLU A 520 7.87 -18.79 -14.35
N ILE A 521 6.86 -18.34 -15.09
CA ILE A 521 6.31 -19.11 -16.23
C ILE A 521 7.38 -19.31 -17.31
N ILE A 522 8.15 -18.27 -17.63
CA ILE A 522 9.26 -18.35 -18.61
C ILE A 522 10.33 -19.33 -18.11
N ARG A 523 10.74 -19.25 -16.84
CA ARG A 523 11.71 -20.19 -16.23
C ARG A 523 11.20 -21.61 -16.24
N PHE A 524 9.92 -21.83 -15.92
CA PHE A 524 9.30 -23.14 -16.01
C PHE A 524 9.30 -23.67 -17.45
N CYS A 525 9.01 -22.84 -18.46
CA CYS A 525 9.11 -23.26 -19.86
C CYS A 525 10.55 -23.61 -20.28
N ALA A 526 11.56 -22.96 -19.69
CA ALA A 526 12.97 -23.22 -19.96
C ALA A 526 13.51 -24.47 -19.23
N PHE A 527 13.17 -24.67 -17.96
CA PHE A 527 13.78 -25.69 -17.09
C PHE A 527 12.87 -26.89 -16.78
N GLY A 528 11.55 -26.71 -16.86
CA GLY A 528 10.55 -27.72 -16.55
C GLY A 528 10.31 -27.97 -15.05
N ASP A 529 10.86 -27.15 -14.15
CA ASP A 529 10.59 -27.21 -12.71
C ASP A 529 9.39 -26.31 -12.35
N PRO A 530 8.24 -26.88 -11.93
CA PRO A 530 7.08 -26.09 -11.57
C PRO A 530 7.16 -25.52 -10.15
N GLU A 531 8.05 -25.98 -9.27
CA GLU A 531 8.03 -25.63 -7.82
C GLU A 531 7.98 -24.12 -7.53
N PRO A 532 8.73 -23.24 -8.26
CA PRO A 532 8.62 -21.79 -8.07
C PRO A 532 7.21 -21.21 -8.32
N LEU A 533 6.39 -21.87 -9.16
CA LEU A 533 5.01 -21.46 -9.45
C LEU A 533 4.01 -21.82 -8.34
N ARG A 534 4.39 -22.66 -7.36
CA ARG A 534 3.50 -23.10 -6.26
C ARG A 534 2.95 -21.92 -5.45
N GLY A 535 3.76 -20.87 -5.29
CA GLY A 535 3.36 -19.65 -4.57
C GLY A 535 2.34 -18.79 -5.32
N TYR A 536 2.14 -19.01 -6.62
CA TYR A 536 1.25 -18.21 -7.47
C TYR A 536 -0.02 -18.96 -7.87
N LEU A 537 0.07 -20.26 -8.14
CA LEU A 537 -1.02 -21.00 -8.76
C LEU A 537 -1.96 -21.65 -7.74
N PRO A 538 -3.24 -21.84 -8.11
CA PRO A 538 -4.13 -22.71 -7.35
C PRO A 538 -3.61 -24.15 -7.31
N GLU A 539 -3.80 -24.84 -6.18
CA GLU A 539 -3.32 -26.21 -5.94
C GLU A 539 -3.68 -27.18 -7.07
N ALA A 540 -4.89 -27.09 -7.62
CA ALA A 540 -5.33 -27.97 -8.71
C ALA A 540 -4.53 -27.78 -10.00
N LEU A 541 -4.23 -26.54 -10.37
CA LEU A 541 -3.44 -26.22 -11.56
C LEU A 541 -1.95 -26.56 -11.32
N PHE A 542 -1.44 -26.30 -10.12
CA PHE A 542 -0.08 -26.69 -9.76
C PHE A 542 0.13 -28.21 -9.80
N ALA A 543 -0.80 -29.00 -9.26
CA ALA A 543 -0.77 -30.46 -9.30
C ALA A 543 -0.83 -31.00 -10.74
N GLU A 544 -1.58 -30.34 -11.63
CA GLU A 544 -1.61 -30.65 -13.07
C GLU A 544 -0.21 -30.47 -13.69
N LEU A 545 0.45 -29.34 -13.42
CA LEU A 545 1.80 -29.07 -13.92
C LEU A 545 2.86 -30.02 -13.38
N GLN A 546 2.71 -30.52 -12.15
CA GLN A 546 3.60 -31.54 -11.58
C GLN A 546 3.40 -32.91 -12.25
N ALA A 547 2.17 -33.27 -12.60
CA ALA A 547 1.85 -34.53 -13.24
C ALA A 547 2.28 -34.55 -14.72
N GLU A 548 2.09 -33.43 -15.42
CA GLU A 548 2.45 -33.24 -16.82
C GLU A 548 3.28 -31.95 -17.00
N PRO A 549 4.58 -31.95 -16.65
CA PRO A 549 5.45 -30.79 -16.84
C PRO A 549 5.72 -30.48 -18.33
N GLY A 550 5.16 -31.29 -19.24
CA GLY A 550 5.51 -31.36 -20.66
C GLY A 550 5.23 -30.07 -21.44
N ARG A 551 6.31 -29.33 -21.72
CA ARG A 551 6.42 -28.28 -22.76
C ARG A 551 7.71 -28.47 -23.57
N GLU A 552 7.94 -29.71 -24.03
CA GLU A 552 9.15 -30.11 -24.77
C GLU A 552 9.48 -29.22 -25.98
N PRO A 553 8.49 -28.76 -26.79
CA PRO A 553 8.77 -27.81 -27.88
C PRO A 553 9.36 -26.49 -27.38
N LEU A 554 8.81 -25.90 -26.31
CA LEU A 554 9.31 -24.65 -25.72
C LEU A 554 10.69 -24.83 -25.10
N ARG A 555 10.90 -25.92 -24.36
CA ARG A 555 12.21 -26.22 -23.78
C ARG A 555 13.29 -26.36 -24.85
N THR A 556 12.95 -26.97 -25.98
CA THR A 556 13.87 -27.07 -27.13
C THR A 556 14.28 -25.68 -27.64
N VAL A 557 13.36 -24.71 -27.70
CA VAL A 557 13.68 -23.33 -28.09
C VAL A 557 14.69 -22.71 -27.11
N PHE A 558 14.45 -22.83 -25.80
CA PHE A 558 15.35 -22.31 -24.76
C PHE A 558 16.72 -23.00 -24.75
N ASP A 559 16.77 -24.33 -24.92
CA ASP A 559 18.01 -25.09 -25.02
C ASP A 559 18.86 -24.59 -26.19
N ARG A 560 18.25 -24.34 -27.36
CA ARG A 560 18.95 -23.80 -28.54
C ARG A 560 19.44 -22.37 -28.36
N LEU A 561 18.71 -21.53 -27.63
CA LEU A 561 19.16 -20.19 -27.27
C LEU A 561 20.36 -20.25 -26.32
N SER A 562 20.30 -21.14 -25.34
CA SER A 562 21.40 -21.40 -24.40
C SER A 562 22.65 -21.95 -25.10
N GLU A 563 22.50 -22.88 -26.05
CA GLU A 563 23.60 -23.38 -26.91
C GLU A 563 24.30 -22.28 -27.72
N ARG A 564 23.59 -21.19 -28.02
CA ARG A 564 24.12 -19.99 -28.69
C ARG A 564 24.74 -18.97 -27.74
N GLY A 565 24.81 -19.30 -26.45
CA GLY A 565 25.37 -18.45 -25.41
C GLY A 565 24.41 -17.40 -24.86
N VAL A 566 23.10 -17.54 -25.09
CA VAL A 566 22.08 -16.60 -24.59
C VAL A 566 21.11 -17.35 -23.66
N PRO A 567 21.48 -17.54 -22.37
CA PRO A 567 20.63 -18.23 -21.40
C PRO A 567 19.38 -17.41 -21.04
N VAL A 568 18.37 -18.07 -20.46
CA VAL A 568 17.09 -17.44 -20.10
C VAL A 568 17.25 -16.22 -19.19
N GLU A 569 18.18 -16.25 -18.24
CA GLU A 569 18.41 -15.11 -17.35
C GLU A 569 19.00 -13.89 -18.09
N GLU A 570 19.79 -14.13 -19.15
CA GLU A 570 20.23 -13.03 -20.04
C GLU A 570 19.03 -12.48 -20.81
N LEU A 571 18.20 -13.35 -21.40
CA LEU A 571 17.00 -12.92 -22.14
C LEU A 571 16.05 -12.08 -21.29
N LEU A 572 15.84 -12.44 -20.02
CA LEU A 572 15.01 -11.68 -19.08
C LEU A 572 15.53 -10.26 -18.84
N SER A 573 16.81 -9.98 -19.09
CA SER A 573 17.41 -8.65 -18.96
C SER A 573 17.58 -7.90 -20.29
N THR A 574 17.10 -8.46 -21.40
CA THR A 574 17.19 -7.86 -22.75
C THR A 574 15.85 -7.33 -23.26
N THR A 575 15.90 -6.51 -24.32
CA THR A 575 14.70 -5.97 -24.96
C THR A 575 13.97 -7.02 -25.78
N THR A 576 12.66 -6.87 -25.94
CA THR A 576 11.83 -7.78 -26.74
C THR A 576 12.31 -7.89 -28.19
N ASP A 577 12.77 -6.78 -28.79
CA ASP A 577 13.34 -6.79 -30.15
C ASP A 577 14.61 -7.65 -30.26
N ALA A 578 15.44 -7.67 -29.22
CA ALA A 578 16.62 -8.53 -29.16
C ALA A 578 16.21 -10.00 -29.07
N VAL A 579 15.21 -10.31 -28.23
CA VAL A 579 14.64 -11.66 -28.12
C VAL A 579 14.08 -12.13 -29.47
N THR A 580 13.25 -11.32 -30.13
CA THR A 580 12.70 -11.63 -31.46
C THR A 580 13.81 -11.87 -32.49
N SER A 581 14.89 -11.09 -32.44
CA SER A 581 16.05 -11.25 -33.33
C SER A 581 16.80 -12.57 -33.10
N HIS A 582 16.99 -12.96 -31.83
CA HIS A 582 17.57 -14.26 -31.49
C HIS A 582 16.67 -15.41 -31.97
N LEU A 583 15.36 -15.30 -31.78
CA LEU A 583 14.37 -16.29 -32.20
C LEU A 583 14.30 -16.45 -33.73
N ALA A 584 14.31 -15.36 -34.50
CA ALA A 584 14.21 -15.38 -35.96
C ALA A 584 15.35 -16.14 -36.65
N THR A 585 16.49 -16.28 -35.99
CA THR A 585 17.67 -16.96 -36.53
C THR A 585 17.79 -18.42 -36.09
N LEU A 586 16.86 -18.96 -35.30
CA LEU A 586 16.91 -20.33 -34.78
C LEU A 586 16.47 -21.36 -35.84
N PRO A 587 17.35 -22.29 -36.26
CA PRO A 587 16.97 -23.38 -37.16
C PRO A 587 16.37 -24.56 -36.39
N GLY A 588 15.39 -25.22 -37.01
CA GLY A 588 14.94 -26.56 -36.59
C GLY A 588 14.10 -26.61 -35.30
N CYS A 589 13.53 -25.49 -34.87
CA CYS A 589 12.53 -25.44 -33.79
C CYS A 589 11.11 -25.46 -34.37
N ASP A 590 10.13 -25.88 -33.57
CA ASP A 590 8.72 -25.80 -33.95
C ASP A 590 8.29 -24.32 -34.07
N PRO A 591 7.68 -23.89 -35.19
CA PRO A 591 7.29 -22.50 -35.38
C PRO A 591 6.29 -21.98 -34.34
N THR A 592 5.39 -22.85 -33.84
CA THR A 592 4.41 -22.47 -32.81
C THR A 592 5.13 -22.18 -31.50
N ALA A 593 6.02 -23.07 -31.06
CA ALA A 593 6.84 -22.88 -29.87
C ALA A 593 7.71 -21.61 -29.94
N VAL A 594 8.26 -21.28 -31.11
CA VAL A 594 9.02 -20.03 -31.32
C VAL A 594 8.11 -18.80 -31.14
N GLU A 595 6.89 -18.84 -31.68
CA GLU A 595 5.89 -17.77 -31.51
C GLU A 595 5.44 -17.64 -30.05
N GLU A 596 5.23 -18.75 -29.34
CA GLU A 596 4.87 -18.76 -27.92
C GLU A 596 5.95 -18.12 -27.04
N VAL A 597 7.24 -18.44 -27.27
CA VAL A 597 8.34 -17.79 -26.56
C VAL A 597 8.37 -16.29 -26.86
N ASP A 598 8.25 -15.88 -28.13
CA ASP A 598 8.21 -14.45 -28.50
C ASP A 598 7.06 -13.71 -27.79
N LEU A 599 5.86 -14.31 -27.78
CA LEU A 599 4.68 -13.73 -27.14
C LEU A 599 4.80 -13.70 -25.61
N LEU A 600 5.41 -14.70 -24.96
CA LEU A 600 5.65 -14.69 -23.52
C LEU A 600 6.55 -13.51 -23.11
N PHE A 601 7.63 -13.26 -23.87
CA PHE A 601 8.49 -12.11 -23.63
C PHE A 601 7.80 -10.77 -23.91
N ARG A 602 6.91 -10.71 -24.92
CA ARG A 602 6.06 -9.53 -25.17
C ARG A 602 5.08 -9.30 -24.01
N VAL A 603 4.36 -10.33 -23.57
CA VAL A 603 3.43 -10.25 -22.42
C VAL A 603 4.18 -9.74 -21.19
N ARG A 604 5.35 -10.31 -20.90
CA ARG A 604 6.21 -9.85 -19.81
C ARG A 604 6.57 -8.37 -19.96
N SER A 605 7.02 -7.93 -21.13
CA SER A 605 7.39 -6.53 -21.39
C SER A 605 6.21 -5.60 -21.13
N GLU A 606 5.04 -5.89 -21.70
CA GLU A 606 3.86 -5.04 -21.56
C GLU A 606 3.39 -4.92 -20.10
N ILE A 607 3.50 -5.99 -19.31
CA ILE A 607 3.22 -5.96 -17.86
C ILE A 607 4.32 -5.15 -17.15
N ALA A 608 5.59 -5.35 -17.49
CA ALA A 608 6.71 -4.63 -16.91
C ALA A 608 6.64 -3.12 -17.21
N ASP A 609 6.36 -2.70 -18.43
CA ASP A 609 6.24 -1.28 -18.84
C ASP A 609 5.14 -0.55 -18.06
N LYS A 610 4.12 -1.31 -17.64
CA LYS A 610 3.02 -0.80 -16.83
C LYS A 610 3.41 -0.55 -15.37
N TYR A 611 4.21 -1.42 -14.74
CA TYR A 611 4.48 -1.37 -13.29
C TYR A 611 5.91 -1.00 -12.91
N ARG A 612 6.89 -1.30 -13.77
CA ARG A 612 8.29 -0.93 -13.57
C ARG A 612 8.54 0.51 -14.04
N LEU A 613 9.53 1.13 -13.41
CA LEU A 613 9.95 2.50 -13.67
C LEU A 613 11.24 2.52 -14.50
N ASP A 614 11.29 1.67 -15.53
CA ASP A 614 12.46 1.48 -16.37
C ASP A 614 12.60 2.62 -17.41
N GLY A 615 13.80 2.74 -17.97
CA GLY A 615 14.17 3.86 -18.85
C GLY A 615 13.82 3.69 -20.33
N ASP A 616 13.38 2.50 -20.77
CA ASP A 616 13.38 2.10 -22.18
C ASP A 616 12.44 2.95 -23.04
N ASP A 617 11.23 3.23 -22.55
CA ASP A 617 10.23 4.07 -23.24
C ASP A 617 10.21 5.53 -22.77
N ALA A 618 11.18 5.93 -21.93
CA ALA A 618 11.12 7.22 -21.24
C ALA A 618 11.10 8.42 -22.22
N LEU A 619 11.86 8.34 -23.32
CA LEU A 619 11.89 9.39 -24.35
C LEU A 619 10.60 9.45 -25.18
N GLN A 620 10.00 8.30 -25.49
CA GLN A 620 8.71 8.25 -26.22
C GLN A 620 7.59 8.87 -25.38
N ARG A 621 7.52 8.53 -24.09
CA ARG A 621 6.57 9.11 -23.14
C ARG A 621 6.82 10.60 -22.94
N LEU A 622 8.09 11.02 -22.86
CA LEU A 622 8.47 12.43 -22.79
C LEU A 622 8.03 13.22 -24.03
N ARG A 623 8.14 12.63 -25.24
CA ARG A 623 7.66 13.23 -26.49
C ARG A 623 6.12 13.37 -26.53
N ALA A 624 5.40 12.44 -25.91
CA ALA A 624 3.94 12.49 -25.82
C ALA A 624 3.44 13.50 -24.77
N PHE A 625 4.26 13.84 -23.78
CA PHE A 625 3.89 14.73 -22.69
C PHE A 625 3.81 16.21 -23.13
N ARG A 626 2.60 16.77 -23.17
CA ARG A 626 2.29 18.06 -23.82
C ARG A 626 3.09 19.27 -23.31
N ARG A 627 3.57 19.24 -22.05
CA ARG A 627 4.30 20.35 -21.44
C ARG A 627 5.78 20.41 -21.81
N ILE A 628 6.29 19.38 -22.48
CA ILE A 628 7.68 19.34 -22.95
C ILE A 628 7.69 19.53 -24.47
N PRO A 629 8.41 20.54 -24.99
CA PRO A 629 8.51 20.77 -26.43
C PRO A 629 9.16 19.58 -27.14
N ARG A 630 8.60 19.17 -28.28
CA ARG A 630 9.14 18.05 -29.07
C ARG A 630 10.57 18.31 -29.53
N GLU A 631 10.90 19.56 -29.86
CA GLU A 631 12.24 19.97 -30.27
C GLU A 631 13.30 19.77 -29.18
N ARG A 632 12.89 19.64 -27.91
CA ARG A 632 13.80 19.28 -26.82
C ARG A 632 14.12 17.78 -26.87
N VAL A 633 13.11 16.94 -27.12
CA VAL A 633 13.30 15.48 -27.22
C VAL A 633 14.10 15.13 -28.45
N ASP A 634 13.80 15.76 -29.59
CA ASP A 634 14.55 15.57 -30.84
C ASP A 634 16.05 15.85 -30.64
N ARG A 635 16.40 16.94 -29.92
CA ARG A 635 17.80 17.26 -29.59
C ARG A 635 18.47 16.20 -28.72
N ILE A 636 17.77 15.66 -27.72
CA ILE A 636 18.31 14.60 -26.86
C ILE A 636 18.59 13.34 -27.68
N GLU A 637 17.69 12.96 -28.59
CA GLU A 637 17.88 11.82 -29.49
C GLU A 637 19.03 12.05 -30.48
N ASP A 638 19.14 13.24 -31.07
CA ASP A 638 20.25 13.62 -31.96
C ASP A 638 21.61 13.56 -31.24
N ASP A 639 21.66 13.96 -29.97
CA ASP A 639 22.85 13.88 -29.13
C ASP A 639 23.22 12.43 -28.80
N LEU A 640 22.23 11.58 -28.46
CA LEU A 640 22.44 10.14 -28.22
C LEU A 640 22.94 9.41 -29.47
N GLN A 641 22.29 9.62 -30.63
CA GLN A 641 22.71 9.03 -31.91
C GLN A 641 24.09 9.54 -32.34
N GLY A 642 24.41 10.79 -32.02
CA GLY A 642 25.71 11.40 -32.28
C GLY A 642 26.81 11.02 -31.27
N GLY A 643 26.53 10.19 -30.26
CA GLY A 643 27.49 9.82 -29.21
C GLY A 643 27.87 10.97 -28.27
N ARG A 644 27.11 12.07 -28.25
CA ARG A 644 27.32 13.25 -27.39
C ARG A 644 26.64 13.06 -26.03
N TYR A 645 27.07 12.05 -25.28
CA TYR A 645 26.39 11.63 -24.03
C TYR A 645 26.32 12.73 -22.97
N ASP A 646 27.37 13.57 -22.84
CA ASP A 646 27.35 14.69 -21.90
C ASP A 646 26.25 15.73 -22.25
N ASP A 647 25.99 15.96 -23.54
CA ASP A 647 24.98 16.90 -24.03
C ASP A 647 23.56 16.31 -23.92
N ALA A 648 23.41 15.02 -24.23
CA ALA A 648 22.18 14.27 -24.01
C ALA A 648 21.78 14.27 -22.51
N LEU A 649 22.74 14.08 -21.61
CA LEU A 649 22.51 14.14 -20.16
C LEU A 649 22.08 15.55 -19.72
N ASP A 650 22.71 16.58 -20.26
CA ASP A 650 22.35 17.98 -19.99
C ASP A 650 20.89 18.28 -20.41
N GLY A 651 20.49 17.79 -21.58
CA GLY A 651 19.12 17.89 -22.10
C GLY A 651 18.10 17.12 -21.26
N LEU A 652 18.42 15.90 -20.86
CA LEU A 652 17.58 15.08 -19.96
C LEU A 652 17.39 15.76 -18.60
N LEU A 653 18.46 16.27 -18.00
CA LEU A 653 18.38 17.02 -16.74
C LEU A 653 17.50 18.26 -16.87
N GLY A 654 17.53 18.94 -18.03
CA GLY A 654 16.62 20.06 -18.30
C GLY A 654 15.15 19.66 -18.39
N ALA A 655 14.86 18.46 -18.93
CA ALA A 655 13.52 17.89 -18.91
C ALA A 655 13.09 17.53 -17.48
N LEU A 656 13.94 16.86 -16.70
CA LEU A 656 13.69 16.51 -15.31
C LEU A 656 13.44 17.74 -14.42
N GLU A 657 14.21 18.81 -14.59
CA GLU A 657 14.00 20.09 -13.91
C GLU A 657 12.62 20.68 -14.24
N SER A 658 12.19 20.60 -15.50
CA SER A 658 10.85 21.07 -15.93
C SER A 658 9.72 20.21 -15.34
N LEU A 659 9.88 18.89 -15.29
CA LEU A 659 8.91 17.99 -14.65
C LEU A 659 8.83 18.25 -13.15
N ARG A 660 9.95 18.48 -12.49
CA ARG A 660 10.00 18.82 -11.06
C ARG A 660 9.25 20.12 -10.74
N GLU A 661 9.26 21.11 -11.63
CA GLU A 661 8.45 22.33 -11.48
C GLU A 661 6.95 22.05 -11.59
N ILE A 662 6.55 21.10 -12.45
CA ILE A 662 5.16 20.66 -12.59
C ILE A 662 4.72 19.92 -11.31
N ILE A 663 5.51 18.96 -10.85
CA ILE A 663 5.20 18.11 -9.68
C ILE A 663 5.00 18.95 -8.41
N GLN A 664 5.81 19.99 -8.19
CA GLN A 664 5.73 20.85 -7.01
C GLN A 664 4.76 22.03 -7.16
N ARG A 665 3.96 22.08 -8.25
CA ARG A 665 3.03 23.19 -8.46
C ARG A 665 1.93 23.15 -7.38
N PRO A 666 1.73 24.25 -6.62
CA PRO A 666 0.67 24.30 -5.62
C PRO A 666 -0.69 24.40 -6.32
N GLY A 667 -1.71 23.80 -5.72
CA GLY A 667 -3.10 23.91 -6.19
C GLY A 667 -3.88 22.60 -6.09
N PRO A 668 -5.20 22.67 -6.29
CA PRO A 668 -6.07 21.50 -6.23
C PRO A 668 -5.71 20.46 -7.31
N VAL A 669 -6.12 19.22 -7.08
CA VAL A 669 -6.01 18.12 -8.06
C VAL A 669 -7.07 18.30 -9.14
N ASP A 670 -6.62 18.33 -10.41
CA ASP A 670 -7.49 18.41 -11.59
C ASP A 670 -7.23 17.18 -12.45
N ALA A 671 -8.05 16.15 -12.23
CA ALA A 671 -7.92 14.84 -12.88
C ALA A 671 -9.07 14.60 -13.86
N ALA A 672 -8.73 14.03 -15.01
CA ALA A 672 -9.70 13.50 -15.97
C ALA A 672 -9.83 11.98 -15.76
N GLU A 673 -11.07 11.52 -15.55
CA GLU A 673 -11.37 10.12 -15.23
C GLU A 673 -12.42 9.56 -16.18
N ASP A 674 -12.05 8.53 -16.93
CA ASP A 674 -12.94 7.78 -17.83
C ASP A 674 -12.98 6.31 -17.39
N ILE A 675 -13.58 6.02 -16.22
CA ILE A 675 -13.55 4.70 -15.57
C ILE A 675 -14.91 4.00 -15.63
N TYR A 676 -14.93 2.77 -16.15
CA TYR A 676 -16.12 1.96 -16.38
C TYR A 676 -16.09 0.66 -15.56
N ARG A 677 -17.26 0.25 -15.05
CA ARG A 677 -17.47 -1.04 -14.36
C ARG A 677 -18.25 -2.00 -15.25
N LYS A 678 -17.75 -3.21 -15.52
CA LYS A 678 -18.50 -4.21 -16.31
C LYS A 678 -19.69 -4.77 -15.52
N ARG A 679 -20.87 -4.87 -16.15
CA ARG A 679 -22.15 -5.30 -15.53
C ARG A 679 -22.38 -6.83 -15.51
N HIS A 680 -21.49 -7.64 -16.08
CA HIS A 680 -21.63 -9.09 -16.10
C HIS A 680 -20.59 -9.73 -15.19
N ILE A 681 -20.99 -9.85 -13.92
CA ILE A 681 -20.23 -10.44 -12.83
C ILE A 681 -20.92 -11.76 -12.50
N ALA A 682 -20.56 -12.84 -13.19
CA ALA A 682 -21.05 -14.17 -12.83
C ALA A 682 -20.24 -14.80 -11.67
N VAL A 683 -19.21 -14.12 -11.14
CA VAL A 683 -18.25 -14.67 -10.16
C VAL A 683 -17.79 -13.62 -9.11
N GLY A 684 -18.62 -12.63 -8.76
CA GLY A 684 -18.28 -11.64 -7.72
C GLY A 684 -17.12 -10.64 -7.98
N ILE A 685 -16.28 -10.80 -9.01
CA ILE A 685 -15.13 -9.90 -9.27
C ILE A 685 -15.53 -8.65 -10.07
N PRO A 686 -15.47 -7.43 -9.49
CA PRO A 686 -15.76 -6.19 -10.20
C PRO A 686 -14.60 -5.82 -11.13
N SER A 687 -14.64 -6.28 -12.39
CA SER A 687 -13.67 -5.81 -13.39
C SER A 687 -13.93 -4.34 -13.78
N MET A 688 -12.88 -3.53 -13.65
CA MET A 688 -12.85 -2.13 -14.05
C MET A 688 -11.90 -1.93 -15.23
N TYR A 689 -12.22 -0.97 -16.09
CA TYR A 689 -11.38 -0.56 -17.21
C TYR A 689 -11.59 0.92 -17.48
N GLY A 690 -10.62 1.57 -18.10
CA GLY A 690 -10.68 3.00 -18.35
C GLY A 690 -9.34 3.68 -18.23
N SER A 691 -9.35 5.01 -18.12
CA SER A 691 -8.14 5.78 -17.90
C SER A 691 -8.26 6.84 -16.82
N TYR A 692 -7.11 7.15 -16.22
CA TYR A 692 -6.91 8.22 -15.25
C TYR A 692 -5.77 9.11 -15.72
N HIS A 693 -6.01 10.43 -15.77
CA HIS A 693 -5.02 11.42 -16.18
C HIS A 693 -4.97 12.59 -15.19
N GLU A 694 -3.81 12.84 -14.60
CA GLU A 694 -3.52 14.02 -13.78
C GLU A 694 -2.07 14.47 -14.03
N GLU A 695 -1.85 15.77 -14.21
CA GLU A 695 -0.59 16.31 -14.76
C GLU A 695 0.63 16.06 -13.85
N ARG A 696 0.48 16.16 -12.51
CA ARG A 696 1.58 15.94 -11.56
C ARG A 696 1.88 14.46 -11.40
N PHE A 697 0.86 13.61 -11.36
CA PHE A 697 1.00 12.16 -11.34
C PHE A 697 1.75 11.66 -12.56
N GLU A 698 1.35 12.08 -13.77
CA GLU A 698 2.05 11.74 -15.02
C GLU A 698 3.48 12.28 -15.03
N ALA A 699 3.68 13.54 -14.62
CA ALA A 699 5.01 14.13 -14.54
C ALA A 699 5.92 13.38 -13.55
N MET A 700 5.37 12.90 -12.43
CA MET A 700 6.11 12.12 -11.45
C MET A 700 6.51 10.74 -12.00
N GLY A 701 5.58 10.00 -12.59
CA GLY A 701 5.86 8.72 -13.23
C GLY A 701 6.88 8.83 -14.37
N LEU A 702 6.86 9.94 -15.11
CA LEU A 702 7.84 10.25 -16.15
C LEU A 702 9.21 10.66 -15.58
N SER A 703 9.23 11.44 -14.49
CA SER A 703 10.48 11.82 -13.80
C SER A 703 11.25 10.59 -13.34
N LEU A 704 10.55 9.63 -12.70
CA LEU A 704 11.18 8.41 -12.19
C LEU A 704 11.79 7.55 -13.31
N ARG A 705 11.09 7.40 -14.44
CA ARG A 705 11.62 6.67 -15.62
C ARG A 705 12.80 7.39 -16.28
N LEU A 706 12.72 8.72 -16.41
CA LEU A 706 13.82 9.51 -16.96
C LEU A 706 15.05 9.52 -16.06
N GLU A 707 14.89 9.40 -14.74
CA GLU A 707 16.01 9.23 -13.81
C GLU A 707 16.72 7.89 -13.99
N ALA A 708 15.97 6.80 -14.19
CA ALA A 708 16.56 5.51 -14.52
C ALA A 708 17.38 5.61 -15.82
N PHE A 709 16.80 6.22 -16.86
CA PHE A 709 17.49 6.45 -18.14
C PHE A 709 18.73 7.36 -17.99
N ALA A 710 18.61 8.47 -17.27
CA ALA A 710 19.72 9.39 -17.02
C ALA A 710 20.81 8.75 -16.15
N THR A 711 20.48 7.77 -15.30
CA THR A 711 21.46 6.99 -14.52
C THR A 711 22.36 6.21 -15.46
N ALA A 712 21.76 5.40 -16.33
CA ALA A 712 22.49 4.60 -17.31
C ALA A 712 23.34 5.47 -18.23
N LEU A 713 22.82 6.63 -18.64
CA LEU A 713 23.58 7.58 -19.45
C LEU A 713 24.74 8.22 -18.69
N ALA A 714 24.56 8.61 -17.43
CA ALA A 714 25.62 9.19 -16.61
C ALA A 714 26.77 8.20 -16.36
N GLU A 715 26.46 6.92 -16.15
CA GLU A 715 27.46 5.86 -16.02
C GLU A 715 28.27 5.68 -17.31
N ARG A 716 27.60 5.73 -18.47
CA ARG A 716 28.26 5.70 -19.78
C ARG A 716 29.07 6.96 -20.09
N ALA A 717 28.66 8.11 -19.55
CA ALA A 717 29.40 9.35 -19.73
C ALA A 717 30.71 9.39 -18.91
N VAL A 718 30.80 8.62 -17.82
CA VAL A 718 31.93 8.61 -16.88
C VAL A 718 32.67 7.27 -16.95
N GLU A 719 33.46 7.06 -18.01
CA GLU A 719 34.32 5.88 -18.18
C GLU A 719 35.75 6.08 -17.59
N ASP A 720 36.27 5.06 -16.90
CA ASP A 720 37.56 5.12 -16.16
C ASP A 720 38.79 5.32 -17.05
N SER A 721 38.73 4.82 -18.29
CA SER A 721 39.81 4.95 -19.28
C SER A 721 40.08 6.42 -19.70
N GLU A 722 39.13 7.33 -19.41
CA GLU A 722 39.20 8.74 -19.80
C GLU A 722 39.78 9.68 -18.73
N LEU A 723 39.91 9.25 -17.47
CA LEU A 723 40.32 10.13 -16.36
C LEU A 723 41.84 10.30 -16.24
N LEU A 724 42.64 9.28 -16.59
CA LEU A 724 44.09 9.27 -16.40
C LEU A 724 44.88 9.34 -17.72
N PRO A 725 45.98 10.13 -17.80
CA PRO A 725 46.44 11.13 -16.84
C PRO A 725 45.51 12.36 -16.75
N LEU A 726 45.42 13.00 -15.58
CA LEU A 726 44.60 14.21 -15.41
C LEU A 726 45.28 15.37 -16.15
N THR A 727 44.61 15.89 -17.18
CA THR A 727 45.04 17.08 -17.93
C THR A 727 44.06 18.22 -17.70
N ASP A 728 44.43 19.46 -18.02
CA ASP A 728 43.50 20.61 -17.91
C ASP A 728 42.20 20.41 -18.68
N ALA A 729 42.27 19.76 -19.85
CA ALA A 729 41.09 19.44 -20.65
C ALA A 729 40.17 18.43 -19.93
N ARG A 730 40.76 17.43 -19.27
CA ARG A 730 40.02 16.45 -18.47
C ARG A 730 39.47 17.07 -17.18
N MET A 731 40.21 17.94 -16.50
CA MET A 731 39.70 18.67 -15.33
C MET A 731 38.52 19.60 -15.68
N ARG A 732 38.52 20.22 -16.87
CA ARG A 732 37.35 20.93 -17.40
C ARG A 732 36.15 20.01 -17.56
N ARG A 733 36.36 18.80 -18.11
CA ARG A 733 35.29 17.82 -18.27
C ARG A 733 34.77 17.30 -16.93
N VAL A 734 35.66 17.05 -15.96
CA VAL A 734 35.29 16.70 -14.58
C VAL A 734 34.46 17.82 -13.93
N ALA A 735 34.84 19.09 -14.10
CA ALA A 735 34.04 20.21 -13.61
C ALA A 735 32.64 20.22 -14.24
N ARG A 736 32.55 19.97 -15.55
CA ARG A 736 31.26 19.80 -16.23
C ARG A 736 30.42 18.66 -15.63
N TRP A 737 31.00 17.48 -15.44
CA TRP A 737 30.30 16.34 -14.83
C TRP A 737 29.86 16.63 -13.39
N LEU A 738 30.70 17.34 -12.61
CA LEU A 738 30.34 17.78 -11.27
C LEU A 738 29.07 18.66 -11.30
N HIS A 739 28.98 19.62 -12.22
CA HIS A 739 27.79 20.46 -12.40
C HIS A 739 26.55 19.66 -12.84
N LEU A 740 26.71 18.72 -13.76
CA LEU A 740 25.61 17.84 -14.21
C LEU A 740 25.09 16.97 -13.05
N LEU A 741 25.98 16.34 -12.27
CA LEU A 741 25.59 15.52 -11.12
C LEU A 741 25.02 16.36 -9.97
N MET A 742 25.45 17.61 -9.83
CA MET A 742 24.84 18.57 -8.92
C MET A 742 23.42 18.99 -9.35
N ARG A 743 23.15 19.08 -10.66
CA ARG A 743 21.78 19.24 -11.18
C ARG A 743 20.94 18.01 -10.87
N ALA A 744 21.46 16.81 -11.10
CA ALA A 744 20.83 15.55 -10.73
C ALA A 744 20.45 15.50 -9.24
N LEU A 745 21.39 15.89 -8.36
CA LEU A 745 21.17 15.96 -6.92
C LEU A 745 20.05 16.95 -6.55
N ARG A 746 19.94 18.08 -7.27
CA ARG A 746 18.83 19.04 -7.09
C ARG A 746 17.50 18.50 -7.61
N VAL A 747 17.49 17.73 -8.70
CA VAL A 747 16.31 17.02 -9.21
C VAL A 747 15.78 16.02 -8.17
N ASP A 748 16.64 15.42 -7.36
CA ASP A 748 16.25 14.59 -6.21
C ASP A 748 15.70 15.38 -5.02
N GLY A 749 15.80 16.71 -5.02
CA GLY A 749 15.35 17.55 -3.90
C GLY A 749 16.40 17.81 -2.82
N PHE A 750 17.65 17.40 -3.01
CA PHE A 750 18.73 17.81 -2.12
C PHE A 750 19.05 19.30 -2.28
N ARG A 751 19.38 19.95 -1.16
CA ARG A 751 19.92 21.32 -1.13
C ARG A 751 21.34 21.26 -0.60
N ALA A 752 22.33 21.26 -1.49
CA ALA A 752 23.74 21.16 -1.13
C ALA A 752 24.51 22.45 -1.44
N GLN A 753 24.27 23.49 -0.64
CA GLN A 753 24.96 24.79 -0.81
C GLN A 753 26.48 24.68 -0.67
N GLY A 754 26.96 23.79 0.20
CA GLY A 754 28.39 23.53 0.36
C GLY A 754 29.05 22.94 -0.89
N LEU A 755 28.38 21.98 -1.55
CA LEU A 755 28.85 21.42 -2.83
C LEU A 755 28.84 22.46 -3.95
N ALA A 756 27.85 23.37 -3.96
CA ALA A 756 27.80 24.45 -4.96
C ALA A 756 28.98 25.41 -4.82
N HIS A 757 29.38 25.69 -3.58
CA HIS A 757 30.59 26.44 -3.31
C HIS A 757 31.83 25.70 -3.83
N CYS A 758 31.96 24.39 -3.57
CA CYS A 758 33.06 23.57 -4.10
C CYS A 758 33.16 23.61 -5.64
N ALA A 759 32.03 23.50 -6.34
CA ALA A 759 32.00 23.60 -7.80
C ALA A 759 32.48 24.97 -8.29
N SER A 760 32.08 26.06 -7.62
CA SER A 760 32.61 27.40 -7.94
C SER A 760 34.12 27.51 -7.71
N ILE A 761 34.67 26.87 -6.67
CA ILE A 761 36.13 26.80 -6.47
C ILE A 761 36.80 26.05 -7.63
N LEU A 762 36.20 24.93 -8.05
CA LEU A 762 36.72 24.10 -9.13
C LEU A 762 36.73 24.85 -10.46
N ASP A 763 35.66 25.57 -10.79
CA ASP A 763 35.58 26.38 -12.01
C ASP A 763 36.72 27.40 -12.07
N GLU A 764 36.92 28.14 -10.96
CA GLU A 764 38.02 29.10 -10.85
C GLU A 764 39.39 28.42 -10.95
N ALA A 765 39.56 27.26 -10.30
CA ALA A 765 40.81 26.50 -10.31
C ALA A 765 41.18 26.05 -11.74
N VAL A 766 40.19 25.63 -12.50
CA VAL A 766 40.33 25.18 -13.89
C VAL A 766 40.65 26.34 -14.84
N GLU A 767 40.11 27.54 -14.60
CA GLU A 767 40.45 28.75 -15.38
C GLU A 767 41.84 29.31 -15.05
N SER A 768 42.24 29.22 -13.78
CA SER A 768 43.48 29.82 -13.25
C SER A 768 44.72 28.97 -13.50
N GLY A 769 44.56 27.64 -13.59
CA GLY A 769 45.67 26.68 -13.55
C GLY A 769 46.24 26.55 -12.14
N VAL A 770 45.90 25.47 -11.46
CA VAL A 770 46.34 25.20 -10.07
C VAL A 770 47.15 23.91 -9.97
N THR A 771 47.79 23.69 -8.83
CA THR A 771 48.54 22.47 -8.53
C THR A 771 47.62 21.27 -8.27
N ASP A 772 48.11 20.05 -8.51
CA ASP A 772 47.39 18.80 -8.20
C ASP A 772 46.95 18.74 -6.72
N ARG A 773 47.76 19.28 -5.80
CA ARG A 773 47.40 19.41 -4.37
C ARG A 773 46.25 20.37 -4.11
N GLN A 774 46.10 21.43 -4.90
CA GLN A 774 44.97 22.34 -4.76
C GLN A 774 43.68 21.68 -5.28
N TYR A 775 43.73 20.93 -6.37
CA TYR A 775 42.60 20.09 -6.80
C TYR A 775 42.25 19.05 -5.74
N LEU A 776 43.24 18.36 -5.16
CA LEU A 776 43.02 17.40 -4.08
C LEU A 776 42.23 18.03 -2.92
N ASN A 777 42.59 19.24 -2.50
CA ASN A 777 41.88 19.95 -1.44
C ASN A 777 40.41 20.29 -1.80
N VAL A 778 40.14 20.65 -3.06
CA VAL A 778 38.77 20.94 -3.53
C VAL A 778 37.90 19.68 -3.49
N PHE A 779 38.39 18.55 -3.99
CA PHE A 779 37.63 17.29 -3.97
C PHE A 779 37.50 16.70 -2.56
N TRP A 780 38.48 16.88 -1.68
CA TRP A 780 38.33 16.55 -0.26
C TRP A 780 37.24 17.39 0.42
N LEU A 781 37.18 18.69 0.11
CA LEU A 781 36.11 19.56 0.60
C LEU A 781 34.75 19.11 0.05
N ALA A 782 34.67 18.73 -1.23
CA ALA A 782 33.46 18.19 -1.82
C ALA A 782 33.00 16.90 -1.12
N SER A 783 33.91 15.94 -0.91
CA SER A 783 33.64 14.68 -0.19
C SER A 783 33.06 14.93 1.21
N ARG A 784 33.68 15.82 2.01
CA ARG A 784 33.17 16.17 3.35
C ARG A 784 31.79 16.83 3.34
N ASN A 785 31.52 17.67 2.34
CA ASN A 785 30.21 18.30 2.19
C ASN A 785 29.13 17.28 1.77
N LEU A 786 29.52 16.29 0.97
CA LEU A 786 28.64 15.18 0.59
C LEU A 786 28.31 14.30 1.81
N GLU A 787 29.31 13.91 2.60
CA GLU A 787 29.13 13.18 3.86
C GLU A 787 28.20 13.93 4.83
N SER A 788 28.39 15.24 4.97
CA SER A 788 27.51 16.08 5.79
C SER A 788 26.07 16.11 5.28
N ALA A 789 25.86 16.07 3.96
CA ALA A 789 24.54 16.02 3.36
C ALA A 789 23.85 14.67 3.61
N ILE A 790 24.60 13.56 3.50
CA ILE A 790 24.11 12.20 3.82
C ILE A 790 23.67 12.13 5.29
N GLN A 791 24.52 12.60 6.22
CA GLN A 791 24.22 12.62 7.64
C GLN A 791 22.92 13.39 7.95
N ALA A 792 22.81 14.62 7.41
CA ALA A 792 21.70 15.51 7.74
C ALA A 792 20.38 15.14 7.04
N ARG A 793 20.44 14.54 5.84
CA ARG A 793 19.25 14.30 5.02
C ARG A 793 18.78 12.87 5.02
N ILE A 794 19.66 11.89 5.18
CA ILE A 794 19.29 10.47 5.16
C ILE A 794 19.38 9.93 6.59
N LEU A 795 20.57 9.88 7.17
CA LEU A 795 20.80 9.19 8.44
C LEU A 795 19.94 9.78 9.58
N ALA A 796 19.99 11.09 9.79
CA ALA A 796 19.24 11.76 10.85
C ALA A 796 17.70 11.66 10.72
N VAL A 797 17.18 11.35 9.53
CA VAL A 797 15.74 11.25 9.28
C VAL A 797 15.23 9.82 9.37
N TYR A 798 16.00 8.86 8.88
CA TYR A 798 15.59 7.46 8.79
C TYR A 798 16.00 6.61 10.00
N GLU A 799 17.08 6.96 10.71
CA GLU A 799 17.66 6.09 11.74
C GLU A 799 16.66 5.74 12.85
N GLN A 800 15.97 6.73 13.41
CA GLN A 800 15.03 6.49 14.51
C GLN A 800 13.76 5.75 14.04
N PRO A 801 13.06 6.17 12.95
CA PRO A 801 11.93 5.40 12.42
C PRO A 801 12.33 3.96 12.07
N ALA A 802 13.47 3.76 11.40
CA ALA A 802 13.94 2.43 11.00
C ALA A 802 14.18 1.52 12.20
N ARG A 803 14.86 1.99 13.26
CA ARG A 803 15.10 1.19 14.47
C ARG A 803 13.80 0.72 15.13
N VAL A 804 12.80 1.61 15.24
CA VAL A 804 11.49 1.29 15.85
C VAL A 804 10.76 0.25 15.00
N ILE A 805 10.69 0.48 13.69
CA ILE A 805 9.95 -0.39 12.76
C ILE A 805 10.62 -1.75 12.64
N VAL A 806 11.94 -1.81 12.40
CA VAL A 806 12.69 -3.05 12.25
C VAL A 806 12.59 -3.91 13.51
N GLY A 807 12.65 -3.31 14.70
CA GLY A 807 12.43 -4.04 15.94
C GLY A 807 11.08 -4.77 15.97
N ARG A 808 10.01 -4.11 15.52
CA ARG A 808 8.68 -4.73 15.42
C ARG A 808 8.57 -5.77 14.32
N MET A 809 9.19 -5.52 13.17
CA MET A 809 9.21 -6.47 12.06
C MET A 809 9.90 -7.77 12.46
N LEU A 810 10.98 -7.70 13.25
CA LEU A 810 11.63 -8.87 13.83
C LEU A 810 10.71 -9.59 14.83
N ASP A 811 10.08 -8.86 15.75
CA ASP A 811 9.19 -9.44 16.76
C ASP A 811 7.98 -10.17 16.13
N ARG A 812 7.54 -9.72 14.94
CA ARG A 812 6.44 -10.35 14.17
C ARG A 812 6.90 -11.35 13.10
N GLY A 813 8.20 -11.55 12.92
CA GLY A 813 8.74 -12.46 11.91
C GLY A 813 8.55 -12.01 10.46
N VAL A 814 8.33 -10.71 10.22
CA VAL A 814 8.23 -10.14 8.85
C VAL A 814 9.59 -10.09 8.19
N VAL A 815 10.64 -9.81 8.96
CA VAL A 815 12.04 -9.90 8.53
C VAL A 815 12.80 -10.86 9.44
N ALA A 816 13.78 -11.54 8.86
CA ALA A 816 14.69 -12.39 9.61
C ALA A 816 16.02 -11.65 9.86
N GLY A 817 16.50 -11.71 11.11
CA GLY A 817 17.84 -11.25 11.46
C GLY A 817 18.93 -12.18 10.92
N PRO A 818 20.19 -11.71 10.83
CA PRO A 818 21.33 -12.56 10.52
C PRO A 818 21.43 -13.74 11.50
N ALA A 819 21.80 -14.92 10.98
CA ALA A 819 21.89 -16.13 11.81
C ALA A 819 22.86 -15.93 12.99
N GLY A 820 22.37 -16.16 14.22
CA GLY A 820 23.15 -16.04 15.45
C GLY A 820 23.31 -14.63 16.01
N ALA A 821 22.75 -13.59 15.37
CA ALA A 821 22.77 -12.23 15.88
C ALA A 821 21.76 -12.04 17.03
N SER A 822 22.12 -11.22 18.02
CA SER A 822 21.16 -10.71 19.01
C SER A 822 20.11 -9.78 18.36
N ARG A 823 19.00 -9.52 19.06
CA ARG A 823 17.95 -8.61 18.55
C ARG A 823 18.49 -7.23 18.20
N ASP A 824 19.33 -6.65 19.05
CA ASP A 824 19.88 -5.31 18.82
C ASP A 824 20.88 -5.29 17.65
N GLU A 825 21.69 -6.34 17.49
CA GLU A 825 22.59 -6.51 16.34
C GLU A 825 21.81 -6.70 15.04
N ALA A 826 20.71 -7.47 15.06
CA ALA A 826 19.84 -7.65 13.91
C ALA A 826 19.17 -6.33 13.50
N ILE A 827 18.66 -5.55 14.47
CA ILE A 827 18.09 -4.21 14.20
C ILE A 827 19.13 -3.32 13.54
N LEU A 828 20.36 -3.28 14.08
CA LEU A 828 21.44 -2.47 13.54
C LEU A 828 21.80 -2.90 12.11
N ALA A 829 22.00 -4.19 11.86
CA ALA A 829 22.41 -4.72 10.56
C ALA A 829 21.36 -4.46 9.47
N ILE A 830 20.08 -4.70 9.75
CA ILE A 830 18.98 -4.44 8.81
C ILE A 830 18.84 -2.93 8.56
N THR A 831 18.92 -2.12 9.61
CA THR A 831 18.84 -0.66 9.50
C THR A 831 20.00 -0.10 8.66
N GLU A 832 21.24 -0.55 8.88
CA GLU A 832 22.39 -0.13 8.09
C GLU A 832 22.25 -0.54 6.61
N GLY A 833 21.82 -1.78 6.35
CA GLY A 833 21.55 -2.27 5.00
C GLY A 833 20.50 -1.44 4.27
N LEU A 834 19.40 -1.11 4.95
CA LEU A 834 18.36 -0.22 4.44
C LEU A 834 18.91 1.16 4.08
N LEU A 835 19.64 1.80 5.00
CA LEU A 835 20.20 3.14 4.79
C LEU A 835 21.22 3.16 3.64
N ARG A 836 22.02 2.10 3.51
CA ARG A 836 22.95 1.92 2.39
C ARG A 836 22.21 1.83 1.06
N ASN A 837 21.11 1.08 1.00
CA ASN A 837 20.31 0.97 -0.22
C ASN A 837 19.66 2.31 -0.60
N VAL A 838 19.13 3.06 0.38
CA VAL A 838 18.58 4.42 0.15
C VAL A 838 19.65 5.36 -0.42
N ILE A 839 20.91 5.26 0.04
CA ILE A 839 22.03 6.05 -0.50
C ILE A 839 22.37 5.61 -1.93
N ALA A 840 22.49 4.30 -2.16
CA ALA A 840 22.92 3.73 -3.44
C ALA A 840 21.91 3.99 -4.58
N GLU A 841 20.61 3.95 -4.29
CA GLU A 841 19.54 4.14 -5.27
C GLU A 841 19.23 5.62 -5.55
N SER A 842 19.82 6.56 -4.81
CA SER A 842 19.64 7.99 -5.08
C SER A 842 20.27 8.38 -6.42
N PHE A 843 19.52 9.13 -7.24
CA PHE A 843 19.91 9.46 -8.60
C PHE A 843 21.14 10.39 -8.68
N GLY A 844 21.21 11.44 -7.87
CA GLY A 844 22.37 12.34 -7.88
C GLY A 844 23.53 11.86 -7.00
N LEU A 845 23.19 11.29 -5.85
CA LEU A 845 24.11 11.17 -4.72
C LEU A 845 25.22 10.13 -4.95
N GLN A 846 24.85 8.90 -5.32
CA GLN A 846 25.79 7.79 -5.49
C GLN A 846 26.79 8.08 -6.61
N ARG A 847 26.33 8.66 -7.72
CA ARG A 847 27.17 8.97 -8.89
C ARG A 847 28.13 10.12 -8.58
N LEU A 848 27.66 11.10 -7.81
CA LEU A 848 28.52 12.18 -7.33
C LEU A 848 29.62 11.65 -6.40
N ASP A 849 29.29 10.74 -5.49
CA ASP A 849 30.27 10.09 -4.60
C ASP A 849 31.31 9.30 -5.40
N GLN A 850 30.87 8.50 -6.37
CA GLN A 850 31.74 7.74 -7.26
C GLN A 850 32.67 8.65 -8.07
N LEU A 851 32.16 9.75 -8.66
CA LEU A 851 32.98 10.70 -9.39
C LEU A 851 34.05 11.33 -8.49
N ILE A 852 33.65 11.81 -7.30
CA ILE A 852 34.58 12.43 -6.34
C ILE A 852 35.67 11.43 -5.94
N SER A 853 35.28 10.19 -5.61
CA SER A 853 36.20 9.13 -5.21
C SER A 853 37.18 8.76 -6.32
N ARG A 854 36.70 8.59 -7.56
CA ARG A 854 37.54 8.30 -8.73
C ARG A 854 38.54 9.43 -9.01
N VAL A 855 38.11 10.68 -8.92
CA VAL A 855 38.99 11.84 -9.11
C VAL A 855 40.03 11.93 -7.99
N LEU A 856 39.65 11.72 -6.72
CA LEU A 856 40.59 11.69 -5.60
C LEU A 856 41.67 10.62 -5.78
N HIS A 857 41.28 9.40 -6.19
CA HIS A 857 42.22 8.33 -6.49
C HIS A 857 43.15 8.67 -7.66
N ALA A 858 42.61 9.25 -8.74
CA ALA A 858 43.41 9.66 -9.88
C ALA A 858 44.44 10.75 -9.52
N ILE A 859 44.06 11.72 -8.67
CA ILE A 859 44.99 12.76 -8.18
C ILE A 859 46.06 12.15 -7.28
N ASP A 860 45.71 11.24 -6.36
CA ASP A 860 46.68 10.59 -5.46
C ASP A 860 47.71 9.75 -6.23
N ASP A 861 47.27 8.96 -7.22
CA ASP A 861 48.17 8.16 -8.07
C ASP A 861 49.12 9.03 -8.88
N GLN A 862 48.61 10.15 -9.42
CA GLN A 862 49.44 11.13 -10.12
C GLN A 862 50.45 11.82 -9.19
N LEU A 863 50.07 12.14 -7.95
CA LEU A 863 50.98 12.71 -6.94
C LEU A 863 52.07 11.72 -6.50
N ARG A 864 51.79 10.41 -6.47
CA ARG A 864 52.80 9.38 -6.16
C ARG A 864 53.82 9.22 -7.29
N THR A 865 53.37 9.32 -8.54
CA THR A 865 54.20 9.11 -9.72
C THR A 865 54.95 10.38 -10.16
N ALA A 866 54.41 11.57 -9.91
CA ALA A 866 55.02 12.86 -10.29
C ALA A 866 54.70 13.99 -9.27
N PRO A 867 55.32 14.01 -8.07
CA PRO A 867 54.93 14.85 -6.92
C PRO A 867 55.08 16.38 -7.08
N GLN A 868 55.67 16.87 -8.18
CA GLN A 868 55.91 18.29 -8.43
C GLN A 868 55.34 18.80 -9.77
N ARG A 869 54.39 18.08 -10.37
CA ARG A 869 53.79 18.54 -11.63
C ARG A 869 52.82 19.70 -11.35
N ARG A 870 53.11 20.88 -11.91
CA ARG A 870 52.07 21.89 -12.15
C ARG A 870 51.31 21.46 -13.39
N LEU A 871 49.98 21.41 -13.31
CA LEU A 871 49.16 21.42 -14.50
C LEU A 871 49.36 22.79 -15.15
N THR A 872 50.20 22.82 -16.18
CA THR A 872 50.62 24.05 -16.87
C THR A 872 49.48 24.53 -17.77
N ALA A 873 48.46 25.14 -17.18
CA ALA A 873 47.62 26.03 -17.95
C ALA A 873 48.48 27.24 -18.34
N THR A 874 48.39 27.67 -19.59
CA THR A 874 48.66 29.08 -19.89
C THR A 874 47.54 29.86 -19.19
N PRO A 875 47.80 30.60 -18.10
CA PRO A 875 46.74 31.22 -17.32
C PRO A 875 45.95 32.16 -18.22
N ARG A 876 44.64 31.92 -18.38
CA ARG A 876 43.75 32.80 -19.17
C ARG A 876 43.45 34.11 -18.45
N ARG A 877 43.72 34.18 -17.15
CA ARG A 877 43.51 35.33 -16.27
C ARG A 877 44.84 35.85 -15.75
N SER A 878 44.98 37.17 -15.63
CA SER A 878 46.14 37.77 -14.95
C SER A 878 46.24 37.23 -13.52
N PRO A 879 47.45 36.87 -13.05
CA PRO A 879 47.65 36.36 -11.70
C PRO A 879 47.10 37.36 -10.66
N ALA A 880 46.47 36.83 -9.61
CA ALA A 880 46.01 37.65 -8.50
C ALA A 880 47.21 38.38 -7.86
N PRO A 881 47.04 39.64 -7.42
CA PRO A 881 48.11 40.37 -6.74
C PRO A 881 48.45 39.67 -5.42
N ASP A 882 49.73 39.70 -5.02
CA ASP A 882 50.23 38.96 -3.84
C ASP A 882 49.49 39.26 -2.54
N ILE A 883 48.97 40.49 -2.42
CA ILE A 883 48.20 40.98 -1.28
C ILE A 883 46.89 41.58 -1.81
N VAL A 884 45.77 41.13 -1.25
CA VAL A 884 44.43 41.63 -1.56
C VAL A 884 43.79 42.20 -0.30
N ARG A 885 43.39 43.48 -0.30
CA ARG A 885 42.68 44.06 0.85
C ARG A 885 41.24 43.57 0.89
N ILE A 886 40.72 43.34 2.10
CA ILE A 886 39.32 42.96 2.32
C ILE A 886 38.38 44.11 1.91
N SER A 887 38.87 45.35 1.96
CA SER A 887 38.16 46.58 1.58
C SER A 887 38.01 46.80 0.08
N ASP A 888 38.84 46.18 -0.76
CA ASP A 888 38.80 46.36 -2.21
C ASP A 888 37.65 45.51 -2.78
N ALA A 889 36.42 46.00 -2.67
CA ALA A 889 35.23 45.20 -2.99
C ALA A 889 34.98 45.02 -4.50
N THR A 890 35.70 45.72 -5.39
CA THR A 890 35.21 45.90 -6.78
C THR A 890 36.21 45.71 -7.93
N GLU A 891 37.53 45.58 -7.74
CA GLU A 891 38.46 45.65 -8.90
C GLU A 891 39.47 44.50 -9.09
N THR A 892 39.60 43.55 -8.17
CA THR A 892 40.60 42.46 -8.30
C THR A 892 39.99 41.09 -8.59
N SER A 893 40.48 40.46 -9.67
CA SER A 893 40.17 39.12 -10.18
C SER A 893 40.48 37.95 -9.22
N ALA A 894 40.85 38.23 -7.97
CA ALA A 894 41.24 37.24 -6.98
C ALA A 894 40.00 36.58 -6.35
N GLY A 895 39.67 35.37 -6.79
CA GLY A 895 38.59 34.58 -6.22
C GLY A 895 39.05 33.67 -5.08
N VAL A 896 38.25 32.65 -4.78
CA VAL A 896 38.40 31.80 -3.60
C VAL A 896 39.66 30.94 -3.65
N VAL A 897 40.15 30.62 -4.85
CA VAL A 897 41.40 29.88 -5.06
C VAL A 897 42.58 30.73 -4.61
N ALA A 898 42.61 32.01 -5.00
CA ALA A 898 43.67 32.95 -4.66
C ALA A 898 43.63 33.38 -3.18
N LEU A 899 42.43 33.61 -2.63
CA LEU A 899 42.26 34.17 -1.28
C LEU A 899 42.15 33.12 -0.17
N GLY A 900 41.88 31.86 -0.54
CA GLY A 900 41.41 30.85 0.38
C GLY A 900 39.99 31.14 0.90
N ASN A 901 39.33 30.11 1.45
CA ASN A 901 37.91 30.19 1.78
C ASN A 901 37.58 31.30 2.81
N LYS A 902 38.42 31.47 3.84
CA LYS A 902 38.21 32.51 4.88
C LYS A 902 38.34 33.93 4.32
N GLY A 903 39.41 34.21 3.58
CA GLY A 903 39.65 35.53 2.98
C GLY A 903 38.55 35.91 1.99
N TYR A 904 38.12 34.95 1.17
CA TYR A 904 37.02 35.12 0.24
C TYR A 904 35.67 35.38 0.94
N MET A 905 35.32 34.61 1.97
CA MET A 905 34.06 34.79 2.70
C MET A 905 34.01 36.12 3.46
N LEU A 906 35.10 36.56 4.07
CA LEU A 906 35.19 37.88 4.72
C LEU A 906 34.94 39.01 3.72
N ARG A 907 35.50 38.92 2.51
CA ARG A 907 35.25 39.88 1.43
C ARG A 907 33.80 39.84 0.95
N ARG A 908 33.18 38.66 0.82
CA ARG A 908 31.77 38.49 0.44
C ARG A 908 30.81 39.06 1.49
N MET A 909 31.05 38.76 2.77
CA MET A 909 30.29 39.32 3.89
C MET A 909 30.32 40.85 3.87
N ARG A 910 31.50 41.44 3.65
CA ARG A 910 31.63 42.89 3.50
C ARG A 910 30.85 43.42 2.29
N GLY A 911 30.91 42.74 1.15
CA GLY A 911 30.13 43.07 -0.05
C GLY A 911 28.60 43.00 0.16
N PHE A 912 28.13 42.15 1.07
CA PHE A 912 26.73 42.10 1.51
C PHE A 912 26.38 43.12 2.61
N GLY A 913 27.29 44.03 2.95
CA GLY A 913 27.06 45.08 3.94
C GLY A 913 27.28 44.67 5.39
N PHE A 914 27.79 43.46 5.66
CA PHE A 914 28.16 43.06 7.03
C PHE A 914 29.41 43.82 7.49
N HIS A 915 29.47 44.12 8.79
CA HIS A 915 30.61 44.80 9.39
C HIS A 915 31.80 43.84 9.52
N VAL A 916 32.74 43.94 8.58
CA VAL A 916 33.97 43.16 8.55
C VAL A 916 35.15 44.11 8.78
N PRO A 917 36.04 43.84 9.76
CA PRO A 917 37.21 44.68 10.01
C PRO A 917 38.09 44.84 8.77
N ASP A 918 38.73 46.00 8.65
CA ASP A 918 39.75 46.23 7.63
C ASP A 918 40.95 45.28 7.83
N GLY A 919 41.47 44.78 6.71
CA GLY A 919 42.56 43.81 6.70
C GLY A 919 42.97 43.44 5.28
N PHE A 920 43.91 42.50 5.17
CA PHE A 920 44.38 41.98 3.90
C PHE A 920 44.56 40.46 3.93
N VAL A 921 44.60 39.86 2.75
CA VAL A 921 44.83 38.44 2.52
C VAL A 921 46.08 38.30 1.66
N ILE A 922 47.03 37.49 2.12
CA ILE A 922 48.18 37.06 1.32
C ILE A 922 47.72 35.90 0.45
N THR A 923 47.93 35.97 -0.86
CA THR A 923 47.39 34.95 -1.76
C THR A 923 48.06 33.59 -1.58
N THR A 924 47.29 32.53 -1.84
CA THR A 924 47.75 31.14 -1.76
C THR A 924 48.94 30.86 -2.67
N ALA A 925 49.02 31.49 -3.85
CA ALA A 925 50.16 31.39 -4.75
C ALA A 925 51.45 31.94 -4.10
N THR A 926 51.39 33.16 -3.54
CA THR A 926 52.53 33.79 -2.83
C THR A 926 53.00 32.94 -1.65
N VAL A 927 52.07 32.34 -0.90
CA VAL A 927 52.40 31.46 0.23
C VAL A 927 53.02 30.14 -0.25
N SER A 928 52.44 29.51 -1.27
CA SER A 928 52.96 28.24 -1.83
C SER A 928 54.33 28.38 -2.47
N ASP A 929 54.59 29.46 -3.21
CA ASP A 929 55.90 29.71 -3.82
C ASP A 929 56.98 29.94 -2.75
N ARG A 930 56.64 30.60 -1.64
CA ARG A 930 57.55 30.76 -0.48
C ARG A 930 57.81 29.46 0.29
N LEU A 931 56.87 28.51 0.28
CA LEU A 931 57.01 27.23 0.97
C LEU A 931 57.72 26.16 0.11
N ALA A 932 57.79 26.32 -1.21
CA ALA A 932 58.29 25.31 -2.15
C ALA A 932 59.78 25.41 -2.52
N GLY A 933 60.51 26.47 -2.13
CA GLY A 933 61.94 26.64 -2.45
C GLY A 933 62.74 27.37 -1.37
N GLY A 934 64.01 26.97 -1.17
CA GLY A 934 65.00 27.61 -0.29
C GLY A 934 65.34 29.07 -0.64
N PRO A 935 66.35 29.69 0.00
CA PRO A 935 66.39 31.14 0.24
C PRO A 935 66.50 31.96 -1.05
N ALA A 936 65.55 32.87 -1.26
CA ALA A 936 65.69 34.05 -2.12
C ALA A 936 64.74 35.16 -1.59
N PRO A 937 65.04 36.43 -1.91
CA PRO A 937 65.29 37.49 -0.92
C PRO A 937 64.08 37.77 -0.01
N GLY A 938 64.33 38.39 1.15
CA GLY A 938 63.26 38.93 2.00
C GLY A 938 62.21 39.72 1.18
N PRO A 939 60.99 39.92 1.72
CA PRO A 939 59.89 40.51 0.97
C PRO A 939 60.38 41.69 0.14
N ASP A 940 60.07 41.70 -1.16
CA ASP A 940 60.29 42.87 -2.02
C ASP A 940 59.86 44.10 -1.21
N THR A 941 60.73 45.12 -1.17
CA THR A 941 60.49 46.43 -0.57
C THR A 941 59.06 46.95 -0.78
N GLU A 942 58.46 46.71 -1.94
CA GLU A 942 57.08 47.08 -2.24
C GLU A 942 56.05 46.21 -1.48
N THR A 943 56.29 44.91 -1.37
CA THR A 943 55.45 44.00 -0.57
C THR A 943 55.61 44.26 0.94
N ALA A 944 56.83 44.51 1.40
CA ALA A 944 57.10 44.86 2.80
C ALA A 944 56.45 46.20 3.17
N ALA A 945 56.50 47.19 2.27
CA ALA A 945 55.82 48.47 2.45
C ALA A 945 54.30 48.33 2.47
N ARG A 946 53.70 47.45 1.65
CA ARG A 946 52.25 47.18 1.65
C ARG A 946 51.75 46.35 2.84
N VAL A 947 52.63 45.58 3.49
CA VAL A 947 52.30 44.87 4.75
C VAL A 947 52.46 45.79 5.97
N ALA A 948 53.41 46.74 5.92
CA ALA A 948 53.67 47.70 6.98
C ALA A 948 52.69 48.90 6.98
N ALA A 949 52.08 49.22 5.83
CA ALA A 949 51.02 50.22 5.66
C ALA A 949 49.62 49.59 5.77
#